data_AF-A0A1Y2DU29-F1
#
_entry.id   AF-A0A1Y2DU29-F1
#
_cell.length_a   1.000
_cell.length_b   1.000
_cell.length_c   1.000
_cell.angle_alpha   90.00
_cell.angle_beta   90.00
_cell.angle_gamma   90.00
#
_symmetry.space_group_name_H-M   'P 1'
#
loop_
_entity.id
_entity.type
_entity.pdbx_description
1 polymer ?
#
loop_
_entity_poly.entity_id
_entity_poly.type
_entity_poly.pdbx_seq_one_letter_code
_entity_poly.pdbx_strand_id
1 'polypeptide(L)'
;MHIYDKKVSDIHMSQRYSKGAQGNLFYFLKKMIPIIDPNFLFITGDITDSMKGTTIGTVEEDWKMYRKIMESTGVANKNNGTFLWDLRGNHDCFLVPEWNSPYNYFKDYSRVKTRGYAFNYETSYGTYSFVGLDGCPLYSTTNPFFGIIDEVSMDMYTNFMDKAKANLNNKHNFVLLHYPETTLKFGQSSSGKHWEDYTKDISLLLSGHFHNLGGSHSYAYHHDYLELEIIDFKFHGRYRIVSVDNDVVSFNDFDLPLPKNPYNFRTNNVDNLINNPPEVFDQPIPPIVHITSPKNSRFILKRPEPIKESLDSNYIRVLVFSEESPLDLVLSLFIDNKVQNVEFKYVGDRKLDKRSLPKVNIYSRKENENDFFTTTTNKDNTVIFNTPPLWIAKWNSSMFDDNQSHELKVVVQDSRNLRGENTIKFRLDGKSDSLDVSFRGKLILKSVFIKTLPIIFGIVYIIYELMILLPRLYAVKYIIPEHDNLPYLPNIYISDIISNQTQSFQSTFFSKHFILPFIEAFTYNGIFYPLQILMICLLVLPAKIGEVTRSSDNISKIGGEFLYGLYGSGQWASIADQYGINLVFFILITFVDTLIIVFSNNKQNRNHIITLIVLLFMFFIQISGSFAISYVCGGIMSLFFSPFPTWNCLYCWFLIFLIILRRFRSNEKPITPEMSAIKV
;
A
#
# COMPACT_ATOMS: atom_id res chain seq x y z
N MET A 1 -1.82 -18.06 28.27
CA MET A 1 -2.47 -17.55 27.04
C MET A 1 -3.53 -16.55 27.43
N HIS A 2 -3.44 -15.37 26.81
CA HIS A 2 -3.97 -14.13 27.37
C HIS A 2 -4.87 -13.39 26.39
N ILE A 3 -4.49 -13.39 25.12
CA ILE A 3 -5.17 -12.71 24.03
C ILE A 3 -4.96 -13.52 22.75
N TYR A 4 -5.99 -13.63 21.93
CA TYR A 4 -5.82 -13.89 20.51
C TYR A 4 -6.81 -13.07 19.71
N ASP A 5 -6.27 -12.33 18.75
CA ASP A 5 -6.99 -11.39 17.92
C ASP A 5 -6.87 -11.79 16.46
N LYS A 6 -7.88 -11.39 15.69
CA LYS A 6 -7.85 -11.56 14.25
C LYS A 6 -7.68 -10.23 13.55
N LYS A 7 -6.94 -10.27 12.46
CA LYS A 7 -6.79 -9.15 11.55
C LYS A 7 -7.12 -9.57 10.11
N VAL A 8 -7.89 -8.72 9.43
CA VAL A 8 -8.08 -8.73 7.97
C VAL A 8 -7.91 -7.32 7.44
N SER A 9 -7.63 -7.18 6.14
CA SER A 9 -7.47 -5.91 5.44
C SER A 9 -7.91 -6.05 3.98
N ASP A 10 -8.21 -4.95 3.31
CA ASP A 10 -8.41 -4.92 1.86
C ASP A 10 -9.55 -5.85 1.42
N ILE A 11 -10.76 -5.56 1.93
CA ILE A 11 -11.99 -6.31 1.64
C ILE A 11 -12.56 -5.91 0.28
N HIS A 12 -12.55 -4.61 -0.04
CA HIS A 12 -13.06 -4.03 -1.29
C HIS A 12 -14.50 -4.46 -1.63
N MET A 13 -15.43 -4.19 -0.70
CA MET A 13 -16.87 -4.40 -0.90
C MET A 13 -17.33 -3.70 -2.17
N SER A 14 -18.06 -4.42 -3.04
CA SER A 14 -18.56 -3.84 -4.29
C SER A 14 -19.70 -4.65 -4.89
N GLN A 15 -20.67 -3.95 -5.50
CA GLN A 15 -21.71 -4.60 -6.32
C GLN A 15 -21.15 -5.22 -7.61
N ARG A 16 -19.86 -5.03 -7.92
CA ARG A 16 -19.24 -5.51 -9.17
C ARG A 16 -18.70 -6.93 -9.08
N TYR A 17 -18.32 -7.38 -7.88
CA TYR A 17 -17.58 -8.63 -7.72
C TYR A 17 -18.48 -9.72 -7.15
N SER A 18 -18.55 -10.86 -7.82
CA SER A 18 -19.08 -12.10 -7.23
C SER A 18 -17.98 -13.00 -6.65
N LYS A 19 -16.72 -12.63 -6.90
CA LYS A 19 -15.53 -13.36 -6.44
C LYS A 19 -14.94 -12.65 -5.23
N GLY A 20 -14.86 -13.35 -4.11
CA GLY A 20 -14.25 -12.80 -2.89
C GLY A 20 -15.08 -11.69 -2.22
N ALA A 21 -14.40 -10.64 -1.76
CA ALA A 21 -14.99 -9.43 -1.17
C ALA A 21 -16.10 -9.72 -0.14
N GLN A 22 -17.34 -9.32 -0.41
CA GLN A 22 -18.52 -9.57 0.46
C GLN A 22 -18.75 -11.05 0.77
N GLY A 23 -18.44 -11.95 -0.18
CA GLY A 23 -18.56 -13.38 0.01
C GLY A 23 -17.57 -13.91 1.03
N ASN A 24 -16.29 -13.53 0.90
CA ASN A 24 -15.26 -13.87 1.87
C ASN A 24 -15.58 -13.31 3.26
N LEU A 25 -16.06 -12.06 3.32
CA LEU A 25 -16.39 -11.40 4.58
C LEU A 25 -17.54 -12.10 5.28
N PHE A 26 -18.63 -12.38 4.56
CA PHE A 26 -19.76 -13.09 5.13
C PHE A 26 -19.38 -14.51 5.55
N TYR A 27 -18.62 -15.25 4.74
CA TYR A 27 -18.12 -16.58 5.09
C TYR A 27 -17.30 -16.55 6.38
N PHE A 28 -16.35 -15.63 6.47
CA PHE A 28 -15.49 -15.50 7.64
C PHE A 28 -16.28 -15.15 8.90
N LEU A 29 -17.17 -14.16 8.84
CA LEU A 29 -17.95 -13.73 10.00
C LEU A 29 -19.02 -14.74 10.42
N LYS A 30 -19.69 -15.39 9.46
CA LYS A 30 -20.76 -16.35 9.73
C LYS A 30 -20.24 -17.71 10.16
N LYS A 31 -19.14 -18.18 9.57
CA LYS A 31 -18.63 -19.54 9.73
C LYS A 31 -17.33 -19.60 10.55
N MET A 32 -16.33 -18.76 10.24
CA MET A 32 -15.00 -18.85 10.88
C MET A 32 -14.90 -18.15 12.25
N ILE A 33 -15.62 -17.03 12.45
CA ILE A 33 -15.60 -16.29 13.73
C ILE A 33 -16.23 -17.11 14.87
N PRO A 34 -17.36 -17.81 14.70
CA PRO A 34 -17.90 -18.66 15.76
C PRO A 34 -16.99 -19.81 16.19
N ILE A 35 -16.23 -20.39 15.26
CA ILE A 35 -15.30 -21.50 15.53
C ILE A 35 -14.07 -21.00 16.28
N ILE A 36 -13.51 -19.86 15.85
CA ILE A 36 -12.27 -19.36 16.46
C ILE A 36 -12.55 -18.57 17.74
N ASP A 37 -13.67 -17.83 17.81
CA ASP A 37 -14.11 -17.03 18.95
C ASP A 37 -13.07 -16.00 19.50
N PRO A 38 -12.43 -15.17 18.66
CA PRO A 38 -11.34 -14.29 19.10
C PRO A 38 -11.78 -13.21 20.09
N ASN A 39 -10.80 -12.63 20.81
CA ASN A 39 -11.03 -11.51 21.70
C ASN A 39 -11.44 -10.26 20.93
N PHE A 40 -10.64 -9.90 19.92
CA PHE A 40 -10.88 -8.76 19.03
C PHE A 40 -10.77 -9.15 17.55
N LEU A 41 -11.50 -8.41 16.72
CA LEU A 41 -11.39 -8.44 15.26
C LEU A 41 -11.02 -7.05 14.75
N PHE A 42 -9.90 -6.97 14.04
CA PHE A 42 -9.41 -5.76 13.39
C PHE A 42 -9.62 -5.82 11.88
N ILE A 43 -10.21 -4.76 11.32
CA ILE A 43 -10.34 -4.55 9.87
C ILE A 43 -9.57 -3.28 9.52
N THR A 44 -8.38 -3.43 8.93
CA THR A 44 -7.43 -2.30 8.77
C THR A 44 -7.51 -1.60 7.42
N GLY A 45 -8.71 -1.21 6.99
CA GLY A 45 -8.90 -0.38 5.80
C GLY A 45 -9.17 -1.13 4.50
N ASP A 46 -9.43 -0.32 3.47
CA ASP A 46 -9.95 -0.72 2.16
C ASP A 46 -11.17 -1.64 2.31
N ILE A 47 -12.12 -1.15 3.10
CA ILE A 47 -13.40 -1.81 3.34
C ILE A 47 -14.21 -1.78 2.05
N THR A 48 -14.22 -0.65 1.35
CA THR A 48 -14.98 -0.41 0.12
C THR A 48 -14.10 -0.42 -1.12
N ASP A 49 -14.66 -0.74 -2.29
CA ASP A 49 -13.95 -0.62 -3.57
C ASP A 49 -14.01 0.84 -4.07
N SER A 50 -15.09 1.57 -3.76
CA SER A 50 -15.27 3.01 -4.07
C SER A 50 -15.05 3.34 -5.55
N MET A 51 -15.49 2.44 -6.43
CA MET A 51 -15.49 2.62 -7.87
C MET A 51 -16.87 2.40 -8.48
N LYS A 52 -17.41 3.43 -9.13
CA LYS A 52 -18.64 3.35 -9.93
C LYS A 52 -18.27 3.30 -11.41
N GLY A 53 -18.23 2.10 -12.00
CA GLY A 53 -17.80 1.92 -13.39
C GLY A 53 -16.31 2.26 -13.57
N THR A 54 -15.99 3.33 -14.28
CA THR A 54 -14.62 3.85 -14.46
C THR A 54 -14.31 5.07 -13.59
N THR A 55 -15.31 5.59 -12.86
CA THR A 55 -15.14 6.76 -11.99
C THR A 55 -14.79 6.35 -10.57
N ILE A 56 -13.82 7.05 -9.98
CA ILE A 56 -13.34 6.84 -8.61
C ILE A 56 -14.08 7.78 -7.67
N GLY A 57 -14.48 7.28 -6.50
CA GLY A 57 -15.12 8.08 -5.45
C GLY A 57 -16.00 7.25 -4.55
N THR A 58 -16.12 7.64 -3.28
CA THR A 58 -16.93 6.92 -2.28
C THR A 58 -18.35 6.56 -2.76
N VAL A 59 -18.73 5.30 -2.56
CA VAL A 59 -20.02 4.72 -2.97
C VAL A 59 -20.77 4.23 -1.73
N GLU A 60 -21.93 4.83 -1.44
CA GLU A 60 -22.70 4.49 -0.24
C GLU A 60 -23.17 3.04 -0.20
N GLU A 61 -23.51 2.47 -1.36
CA GLU A 61 -23.99 1.09 -1.44
C GLU A 61 -22.94 0.08 -0.96
N ASP A 62 -21.65 0.36 -1.14
CA ASP A 62 -20.55 -0.48 -0.63
C ASP A 62 -20.56 -0.52 0.91
N TRP A 63 -20.81 0.65 1.54
CA TRP A 63 -20.95 0.78 2.98
C TRP A 63 -22.23 0.15 3.53
N LYS A 64 -23.37 0.31 2.83
CA LYS A 64 -24.63 -0.36 3.19
C LYS A 64 -24.47 -1.87 3.19
N MET A 65 -23.79 -2.43 2.19
CA MET A 65 -23.48 -3.86 2.13
C MET A 65 -22.61 -4.30 3.32
N TYR A 66 -21.54 -3.55 3.63
CA TYR A 66 -20.67 -3.83 4.77
C TYR A 66 -21.47 -3.86 6.08
N ARG A 67 -22.25 -2.80 6.34
CA ARG A 67 -23.10 -2.67 7.53
C ARG A 67 -24.08 -3.84 7.66
N LYS A 68 -24.73 -4.22 6.56
CA LYS A 68 -25.69 -5.31 6.51
C LYS A 68 -25.07 -6.66 6.87
N ILE A 69 -23.85 -6.93 6.40
CA ILE A 69 -23.11 -8.14 6.78
C ILE A 69 -22.79 -8.12 8.28
N MET A 70 -22.29 -7.00 8.82
CA MET A 70 -21.99 -6.87 10.25
C MET A 70 -23.24 -7.12 11.13
N GLU A 71 -24.38 -6.57 10.75
CA GLU A 71 -25.65 -6.72 11.48
C GLU A 71 -26.19 -8.14 11.38
N SER A 72 -26.20 -8.75 10.19
CA SER A 72 -26.73 -10.11 9.97
C SER A 72 -25.93 -11.20 10.72
N THR A 73 -24.66 -10.93 11.02
CA THR A 73 -23.78 -11.86 11.75
C THR A 73 -23.70 -11.54 13.23
N GLY A 74 -24.24 -10.41 13.68
CA GLY A 74 -24.22 -9.98 15.08
C GLY A 74 -22.85 -9.51 15.59
N VAL A 75 -21.81 -9.50 14.76
CA VAL A 75 -20.43 -9.19 15.19
C VAL A 75 -20.28 -7.76 15.71
N ALA A 76 -21.07 -6.82 15.21
CA ALA A 76 -21.05 -5.43 15.66
C ALA A 76 -21.47 -5.27 17.13
N ASN A 77 -22.29 -6.18 17.65
CA ASN A 77 -22.82 -6.14 19.02
C ASN A 77 -22.08 -7.09 19.97
N LYS A 78 -21.24 -8.00 19.45
CA LYS A 78 -20.46 -8.96 20.24
C LYS A 78 -19.60 -8.21 21.27
N ASN A 79 -19.48 -8.77 22.47
CA ASN A 79 -18.72 -8.21 23.60
C ASN A 79 -19.13 -6.77 23.94
N ASN A 80 -20.43 -6.49 24.02
CA ASN A 80 -20.96 -5.12 24.22
C ASN A 80 -20.43 -4.12 23.20
N GLY A 81 -20.25 -4.58 21.96
CA GLY A 81 -19.71 -3.82 20.86
C GLY A 81 -18.19 -3.63 20.89
N THR A 82 -17.44 -4.23 21.81
CA THR A 82 -15.97 -4.07 21.90
C THR A 82 -15.19 -5.11 21.10
N PHE A 83 -15.87 -5.93 20.30
CA PHE A 83 -15.26 -6.98 19.50
C PHE A 83 -14.62 -6.47 18.20
N LEU A 84 -15.34 -5.65 17.43
CA LEU A 84 -14.94 -5.22 16.09
C LEU A 84 -14.34 -3.81 16.12
N TRP A 85 -13.18 -3.65 15.49
CA TRP A 85 -12.46 -2.39 15.36
C TRP A 85 -12.04 -2.21 13.89
N ASP A 86 -12.71 -1.29 13.21
CA ASP A 86 -12.44 -0.96 11.81
C ASP A 86 -11.70 0.37 11.65
N LEU A 87 -10.89 0.44 10.60
CA LEU A 87 -10.10 1.60 10.21
C LEU A 87 -10.35 1.86 8.73
N ARG A 88 -10.20 3.11 8.29
CA ARG A 88 -10.27 3.46 6.85
C ARG A 88 -8.96 3.14 6.14
N GLY A 89 -9.06 2.73 4.88
CA GLY A 89 -7.96 2.71 3.91
C GLY A 89 -8.09 3.80 2.84
N ASN A 90 -7.23 3.75 1.82
CA ASN A 90 -7.28 4.75 0.76
C ASN A 90 -8.61 4.73 0.00
N HIS A 91 -9.15 3.54 -0.32
CA HIS A 91 -10.42 3.44 -1.02
C HIS A 91 -11.60 3.98 -0.20
N ASP A 92 -11.49 3.98 1.13
CA ASP A 92 -12.54 4.46 2.02
C ASP A 92 -12.58 6.00 2.13
N CYS A 93 -11.59 6.71 1.59
CA CYS A 93 -11.51 8.17 1.61
C CYS A 93 -11.52 8.84 0.21
N PHE A 94 -11.74 8.09 -0.87
CA PHE A 94 -11.77 8.65 -2.22
C PHE A 94 -12.82 9.78 -2.37
N LEU A 95 -12.33 10.98 -2.66
CA LEU A 95 -13.10 12.22 -2.82
C LEU A 95 -13.97 12.58 -1.60
N VAL A 96 -13.52 12.21 -0.40
CA VAL A 96 -14.14 12.62 0.86
C VAL A 96 -13.42 13.89 1.37
N PRO A 97 -14.05 15.08 1.29
CA PRO A 97 -13.34 16.34 1.52
C PRO A 97 -13.06 16.64 3.00
N GLU A 98 -13.93 16.22 3.91
CA GLU A 98 -13.78 16.45 5.34
C GLU A 98 -14.50 15.38 6.15
N TRP A 99 -14.18 15.26 7.43
CA TRP A 99 -14.78 14.26 8.31
C TRP A 99 -16.30 14.41 8.41
N ASN A 100 -16.80 15.63 8.55
CA ASN A 100 -18.23 15.91 8.69
C ASN A 100 -19.01 15.88 7.37
N SER A 101 -18.33 15.65 6.24
CA SER A 101 -18.96 15.57 4.92
C SER A 101 -20.11 14.55 4.89
N PRO A 102 -21.22 14.81 4.17
CA PRO A 102 -22.27 13.81 3.95
C PRO A 102 -21.79 12.61 3.12
N TYR A 103 -20.60 12.68 2.53
CA TYR A 103 -20.00 11.59 1.76
C TYR A 103 -19.01 10.75 2.59
N ASN A 104 -18.72 11.13 3.84
CA ASN A 104 -17.88 10.33 4.73
C ASN A 104 -18.71 9.20 5.37
N TYR A 105 -19.05 8.19 4.57
CA TYR A 105 -19.88 7.07 5.01
C TYR A 105 -19.24 6.19 6.09
N PHE A 106 -17.93 6.25 6.29
CA PHE A 106 -17.30 5.57 7.43
C PHE A 106 -17.91 6.05 8.76
N LYS A 107 -18.17 7.35 8.93
CA LYS A 107 -18.77 7.90 10.16
C LYS A 107 -20.18 7.35 10.42
N ASP A 108 -20.88 6.95 9.35
CA ASP A 108 -22.28 6.54 9.40
C ASP A 108 -22.41 5.02 9.55
N TYR A 109 -21.60 4.25 8.81
CA TYR A 109 -21.75 2.81 8.64
C TYR A 109 -20.71 1.95 9.35
N SER A 110 -19.51 2.49 9.66
CA SER A 110 -18.46 1.72 10.35
C SER A 110 -18.82 1.45 11.81
N ARG A 111 -18.05 0.57 12.46
CA ARG A 111 -18.19 0.32 13.89
C ARG A 111 -17.53 1.43 14.70
N VAL A 112 -16.34 1.87 14.32
CA VAL A 112 -15.52 2.81 15.11
C VAL A 112 -16.05 4.24 15.03
N LYS A 113 -16.46 4.69 13.83
CA LYS A 113 -17.06 6.03 13.60
C LYS A 113 -16.24 7.23 14.08
N THR A 114 -14.92 7.07 14.24
CA THR A 114 -13.96 8.12 14.65
C THR A 114 -12.68 8.02 13.82
N ARG A 115 -11.87 9.09 13.82
CA ARG A 115 -10.54 9.10 13.18
C ARG A 115 -9.55 8.23 13.96
N GLY A 116 -9.62 6.93 13.73
CA GLY A 116 -8.85 5.93 14.47
C GLY A 116 -9.46 5.62 15.84
N TYR A 117 -8.76 4.82 16.63
CA TYR A 117 -9.19 4.36 17.95
C TYR A 117 -7.99 4.02 18.83
N ALA A 118 -8.17 4.04 20.15
CA ALA A 118 -7.22 3.46 21.08
C ALA A 118 -7.94 2.80 22.26
N PHE A 119 -7.42 1.68 22.76
CA PHE A 119 -7.95 1.05 23.97
C PHE A 119 -6.89 0.22 24.69
N ASN A 120 -7.11 0.03 25.99
CA ASN A 120 -6.34 -0.90 26.82
C ASN A 120 -7.18 -2.14 27.11
N TYR A 121 -6.57 -3.30 26.96
CA TYR A 121 -7.06 -4.55 27.49
C TYR A 121 -6.32 -4.85 28.80
N GLU A 122 -7.04 -4.70 29.92
CA GLU A 122 -6.50 -4.85 31.26
C GLU A 122 -6.87 -6.20 31.85
N THR A 123 -5.85 -6.88 32.37
CA THR A 123 -5.98 -8.19 33.03
C THR A 123 -5.32 -8.13 34.40
N SER A 124 -5.51 -9.16 35.22
CA SER A 124 -4.86 -9.23 36.54
C SER A 124 -3.33 -9.36 36.50
N TYR A 125 -2.74 -9.58 35.32
CA TYR A 125 -1.32 -9.90 35.14
C TYR A 125 -0.58 -8.95 34.17
N GLY A 126 -1.31 -8.05 33.49
CA GLY A 126 -0.72 -7.08 32.57
C GLY A 126 -1.76 -6.28 31.80
N THR A 127 -1.30 -5.20 31.19
CA THR A 127 -2.06 -4.36 30.26
C THR A 127 -1.50 -4.53 28.85
N TYR A 128 -2.39 -4.54 27.86
CA TYR A 128 -2.03 -4.60 26.45
C TYR A 128 -2.78 -3.50 25.72
N SER A 129 -2.03 -2.66 25.01
CA SER A 129 -2.53 -1.44 24.39
C SER A 129 -2.66 -1.62 22.88
N PHE A 130 -3.78 -1.15 22.34
CA PHE A 130 -4.08 -1.19 20.91
C PHE A 130 -4.39 0.22 20.43
N VAL A 131 -3.77 0.62 19.32
CA VAL A 131 -4.01 1.93 18.70
C VAL A 131 -4.10 1.80 17.19
N GLY A 132 -5.22 2.22 16.62
CA GLY A 132 -5.44 2.31 15.18
C GLY A 132 -5.39 3.77 14.74
N LEU A 133 -4.53 4.11 13.77
CA LEU A 133 -4.37 5.48 13.29
C LEU A 133 -4.94 5.63 11.88
N ASP A 134 -5.78 6.65 11.69
CA ASP A 134 -6.41 6.91 10.41
C ASP A 134 -5.47 7.74 9.51
N GLY A 135 -4.92 7.08 8.49
CA GLY A 135 -4.01 7.70 7.52
C GLY A 135 -4.68 8.33 6.32
N CYS A 136 -6.01 8.45 6.31
CA CYS A 136 -6.71 9.05 5.19
C CYS A 136 -6.36 10.54 5.06
N PRO A 137 -5.77 10.96 3.93
CA PRO A 137 -5.52 12.38 3.69
C PRO A 137 -6.84 13.17 3.67
N LEU A 138 -6.89 14.29 4.40
CA LEU A 138 -8.02 15.24 4.39
C LEU A 138 -8.35 15.72 2.97
N TYR A 139 -7.31 15.96 2.18
CA TYR A 139 -7.37 16.34 0.78
C TYR A 139 -6.46 15.43 -0.01
N SER A 140 -7.02 14.71 -0.97
CA SER A 140 -6.25 13.82 -1.82
C SER A 140 -6.56 14.04 -3.29
N THR A 141 -5.67 13.50 -4.12
CA THR A 141 -5.95 13.17 -5.51
C THR A 141 -7.12 12.19 -5.56
N THR A 142 -7.68 11.97 -6.74
CA THR A 142 -8.79 11.00 -6.92
C THR A 142 -8.48 9.59 -6.42
N ASN A 143 -7.20 9.21 -6.28
CA ASN A 143 -6.77 7.89 -5.77
C ASN A 143 -5.39 7.98 -5.06
N PRO A 144 -5.33 8.31 -3.75
CA PRO A 144 -4.07 8.38 -3.01
C PRO A 144 -3.54 7.00 -2.63
N PHE A 145 -2.33 6.65 -3.08
CA PHE A 145 -1.57 5.51 -2.58
C PHE A 145 -0.81 5.85 -1.28
N PHE A 146 -0.52 7.13 -1.04
CA PHE A 146 0.17 7.56 0.17
C PHE A 146 -0.80 8.14 1.20
N GLY A 147 -0.62 7.73 2.47
CA GLY A 147 -1.39 8.23 3.60
C GLY A 147 -0.67 9.33 4.38
N ILE A 148 -1.43 10.04 5.22
CA ILE A 148 -0.92 11.11 6.08
C ILE A 148 -1.43 10.88 7.51
N ILE A 149 -0.52 10.80 8.47
CA ILE A 149 -0.85 10.94 9.89
C ILE A 149 -0.65 12.41 10.24
N ASP A 150 -1.72 13.19 10.22
CA ASP A 150 -1.68 14.63 10.49
C ASP A 150 -1.48 14.94 11.99
N GLU A 151 -1.39 16.23 12.33
CA GLU A 151 -1.23 16.70 13.72
C GLU A 151 -2.33 16.13 14.64
N VAL A 152 -3.55 16.10 14.13
CA VAL A 152 -4.76 15.64 14.83
C VAL A 152 -4.66 14.15 15.20
N SER A 153 -4.18 13.30 14.28
CA SER A 153 -3.92 11.88 14.54
C SER A 153 -2.63 11.65 15.35
N MET A 154 -1.61 12.49 15.18
CA MET A 154 -0.39 12.45 16.00
C MET A 154 -0.66 12.82 17.46
N ASP A 155 -1.52 13.80 17.74
CA ASP A 155 -1.95 14.15 19.09
C ASP A 155 -2.63 12.98 19.79
N MET A 156 -3.51 12.26 19.09
CA MET A 156 -4.13 11.03 19.60
C MET A 156 -3.07 10.02 20.02
N TYR A 157 -2.14 9.77 19.09
CA TYR A 157 -1.11 8.76 19.25
C TYR A 157 -0.19 9.11 20.42
N THR A 158 0.35 10.33 20.44
CA THR A 158 1.20 10.87 21.51
C THR A 158 0.52 10.75 22.87
N ASN A 159 -0.71 11.25 23.01
CA ASN A 159 -1.41 11.25 24.29
C ASN A 159 -1.66 9.82 24.81
N PHE A 160 -1.99 8.88 23.93
CA PHE A 160 -2.19 7.48 24.31
C PHE A 160 -0.87 6.79 24.65
N MET A 161 0.16 6.96 23.81
CA MET A 161 1.45 6.29 23.98
C MET A 161 2.21 6.81 25.21
N ASP A 162 2.11 8.09 25.55
CA ASP A 162 2.67 8.63 26.80
C ASP A 162 2.07 7.94 28.03
N LYS A 163 0.75 7.69 28.02
CA LYS A 163 0.07 6.94 29.09
C LYS A 163 0.46 5.47 29.11
N ALA A 164 0.52 4.84 27.94
CA ALA A 164 0.94 3.45 27.79
C ALA A 164 2.38 3.24 28.30
N LYS A 165 3.26 4.23 28.10
CA LYS A 165 4.64 4.25 28.59
C LYS A 165 4.74 4.49 30.10
N ALA A 166 3.89 5.36 30.65
CA ALA A 166 3.83 5.62 32.09
C ALA A 166 3.24 4.42 32.89
N ASN A 167 2.48 3.53 32.25
CA ASN A 167 1.91 2.35 32.88
C ASN A 167 2.94 1.21 33.00
N LEU A 168 3.46 0.99 34.21
CA LEU A 168 4.43 -0.09 34.50
C LEU A 168 3.89 -1.51 34.25
N ASN A 169 2.56 -1.69 34.19
CA ASN A 169 1.93 -2.98 33.89
C ASN A 169 1.74 -3.21 32.39
N ASN A 170 2.04 -2.22 31.54
CA ASN A 170 1.86 -2.34 30.10
C ASN A 170 2.94 -3.21 29.44
N LYS A 171 2.53 -4.33 28.86
CA LYS A 171 3.41 -5.35 28.28
C LYS A 171 3.66 -5.09 26.80
N HIS A 172 2.59 -4.88 26.03
CA HIS A 172 2.67 -4.68 24.58
C HIS A 172 1.84 -3.50 24.10
N ASN A 173 2.38 -2.84 23.08
CA ASN A 173 1.67 -1.85 22.28
C ASN A 173 1.56 -2.36 20.84
N PHE A 174 0.34 -2.60 20.38
CA PHE A 174 0.02 -2.98 19.00
C PHE A 174 -0.47 -1.76 18.24
N VAL A 175 0.25 -1.37 17.20
CA VAL A 175 -0.14 -0.25 16.33
C VAL A 175 -0.74 -0.81 15.05
N LEU A 176 -1.91 -0.31 14.67
CA LEU A 176 -2.63 -0.71 13.47
C LEU A 176 -2.73 0.48 12.51
N LEU A 177 -2.37 0.23 11.27
CA LEU A 177 -2.43 1.17 10.16
C LEU A 177 -3.02 0.44 8.95
N HIS A 178 -3.63 1.18 8.04
CA HIS A 178 -3.91 0.64 6.71
C HIS A 178 -2.63 0.65 5.87
N TYR A 179 -2.06 1.84 5.68
CA TYR A 179 -0.83 2.06 4.93
C TYR A 179 0.40 1.50 5.69
N PRO A 180 1.30 0.79 5.00
CA PRO A 180 2.64 0.52 5.50
C PRO A 180 3.41 1.81 5.78
N GLU A 181 4.37 1.76 6.71
CA GLU A 181 5.14 2.93 7.13
C GLU A 181 5.82 3.63 5.94
N THR A 182 6.31 2.86 4.96
CA THR A 182 6.97 3.37 3.76
C THR A 182 6.12 4.34 2.91
N THR A 183 4.80 4.23 3.04
CA THR A 183 3.78 5.02 2.34
C THR A 183 3.07 6.02 3.24
N LEU A 184 3.54 6.24 4.47
CA LEU A 184 2.96 7.17 5.44
C LEU A 184 3.82 8.40 5.68
N LYS A 185 3.22 9.57 5.49
CA LYS A 185 3.82 10.83 5.93
C LYS A 185 3.34 11.12 7.35
N PHE A 186 4.25 11.03 8.30
CA PHE A 186 3.99 11.42 9.69
C PHE A 186 4.18 12.92 9.86
N GLY A 187 3.17 13.58 10.43
CA GLY A 187 3.22 14.95 10.89
C GLY A 187 3.91 15.07 12.25
N GLN A 188 3.62 16.16 12.93
CA GLN A 188 4.08 16.44 14.29
C GLN A 188 2.84 16.66 15.16
N SER A 189 2.86 16.23 16.42
CA SER A 189 1.81 16.57 17.38
C SER A 189 1.86 18.07 17.74
N SER A 190 0.78 18.60 18.29
CA SER A 190 0.72 19.96 18.86
C SER A 190 1.75 20.18 19.99
N SER A 191 2.15 19.11 20.67
CA SER A 191 3.22 19.10 21.69
C SER A 191 4.64 18.97 21.13
N GLY A 192 4.78 18.93 19.80
CA GLY A 192 6.07 18.85 19.12
C GLY A 192 6.65 17.43 19.00
N LYS A 193 5.90 16.39 19.34
CA LYS A 193 6.33 14.99 19.29
C LYS A 193 6.17 14.40 17.89
N HIS A 194 7.05 13.45 17.57
CA HIS A 194 7.11 12.77 16.28
C HIS A 194 6.84 11.26 16.42
N TRP A 195 6.59 10.58 15.31
CA TRP A 195 6.42 9.11 15.26
C TRP A 195 7.63 8.39 15.88
N GLU A 196 8.83 8.87 15.56
CA GLU A 196 10.11 8.35 16.01
C GLU A 196 10.31 8.40 17.54
N ASP A 197 9.55 9.23 18.27
CA ASP A 197 9.61 9.29 19.73
C ASP A 197 9.03 8.03 20.40
N TYR A 198 8.23 7.24 19.67
CA TYR A 198 7.47 6.10 20.18
C TYR A 198 7.80 4.77 19.53
N THR A 199 8.67 4.72 18.50
CA THR A 199 8.98 3.49 17.77
C THR A 199 9.51 2.37 18.67
N LYS A 200 10.32 2.71 19.68
CA LYS A 200 10.82 1.80 20.72
C LYS A 200 9.73 1.20 21.60
N ASP A 201 8.59 1.88 21.68
CA ASP A 201 7.47 1.45 22.48
C ASP A 201 6.57 0.47 21.71
N ILE A 202 6.72 0.32 20.39
CA ILE A 202 5.89 -0.54 19.54
C ILE A 202 6.34 -2.00 19.64
N SER A 203 5.38 -2.93 19.82
CA SER A 203 5.64 -4.38 19.74
C SER A 203 5.49 -4.88 18.31
N LEU A 204 4.35 -4.59 17.70
CA LEU A 204 4.06 -4.88 16.30
C LEU A 204 3.40 -3.67 15.65
N LEU A 205 3.82 -3.40 14.42
CA LEU A 205 3.06 -2.58 13.48
C LEU A 205 2.31 -3.51 12.51
N LEU A 206 0.99 -3.41 12.48
CA LEU A 206 0.13 -4.24 11.64
C LEU A 206 -0.45 -3.38 10.51
N SER A 207 0.02 -3.58 9.28
CA SER A 207 -0.42 -2.85 8.06
C SER A 207 -1.15 -3.74 7.02
N GLY A 208 -1.73 -3.12 6.00
CA GLY A 208 -2.39 -3.74 4.82
C GLY A 208 -1.94 -3.02 3.54
N HIS A 209 -2.87 -2.70 2.62
CA HIS A 209 -2.69 -1.79 1.47
C HIS A 209 -1.88 -2.33 0.27
N PHE A 210 -0.84 -3.12 0.50
CA PHE A 210 0.01 -3.63 -0.60
C PHE A 210 -0.52 -4.90 -1.26
N HIS A 211 -1.58 -5.52 -0.73
CA HIS A 211 -2.13 -6.76 -1.25
C HIS A 211 -1.02 -7.83 -1.40
N ASN A 212 -0.57 -8.11 -2.62
CA ASN A 212 0.48 -9.08 -2.89
C ASN A 212 1.72 -8.46 -3.57
N LEU A 213 1.88 -7.12 -3.53
CA LEU A 213 3.02 -6.42 -4.14
C LEU A 213 4.37 -6.92 -3.58
N GLY A 214 4.42 -7.30 -2.30
CA GLY A 214 5.61 -7.86 -1.65
C GLY A 214 5.82 -9.38 -1.87
N GLY A 215 4.88 -10.06 -2.52
CA GLY A 215 4.89 -11.51 -2.75
C GLY A 215 3.87 -12.25 -1.89
N SER A 216 4.20 -13.46 -1.44
CA SER A 216 3.30 -14.32 -0.65
C SER A 216 3.18 -13.92 0.83
N HIS A 217 4.15 -13.15 1.34
CA HIS A 217 4.13 -12.52 2.66
C HIS A 217 5.10 -11.31 2.64
N SER A 218 4.75 -10.22 3.33
CA SER A 218 5.62 -9.04 3.46
C SER A 218 5.80 -8.66 4.93
N TYR A 219 6.98 -8.94 5.47
CA TYR A 219 7.37 -8.63 6.85
C TYR A 219 8.71 -7.90 6.86
N ALA A 220 8.88 -6.94 7.76
CA ALA A 220 10.13 -6.24 7.91
C ALA A 220 10.43 -5.87 9.36
N TYR A 221 11.64 -6.17 9.79
CA TYR A 221 12.22 -5.52 10.97
C TYR A 221 12.65 -4.11 10.62
N HIS A 222 11.99 -3.14 11.24
CA HIS A 222 12.47 -1.78 11.38
C HIS A 222 13.52 -1.72 12.50
N HIS A 223 14.02 -0.52 12.81
CA HIS A 223 15.03 -0.36 13.86
C HIS A 223 14.51 -0.89 15.21
N ASP A 224 13.28 -0.54 15.56
CA ASP A 224 12.72 -0.72 16.90
C ASP A 224 11.54 -1.70 17.00
N TYR A 225 10.97 -2.14 15.87
CA TYR A 225 9.78 -3.00 15.87
C TYR A 225 9.71 -3.88 14.61
N LEU A 226 8.74 -4.81 14.63
CA LEU A 226 8.40 -5.67 13.51
C LEU A 226 7.12 -5.15 12.85
N GLU A 227 7.21 -4.82 11.56
CA GLU A 227 6.05 -4.52 10.72
C GLU A 227 5.60 -5.78 9.97
N LEU A 228 4.28 -6.02 10.01
CA LEU A 228 3.64 -7.14 9.37
C LEU A 228 2.50 -6.66 8.48
N GLU A 229 2.77 -6.57 7.17
CA GLU A 229 1.74 -6.35 6.16
C GLU A 229 0.99 -7.67 5.90
N ILE A 230 -0.32 -7.60 5.68
CA ILE A 230 -1.16 -8.76 5.39
C ILE A 230 -1.67 -8.67 3.95
N ILE A 231 -1.67 -9.81 3.25
CA ILE A 231 -2.27 -9.90 1.93
C ILE A 231 -3.78 -9.66 2.01
N ASP A 232 -4.32 -9.18 0.90
CA ASP A 232 -5.73 -8.84 0.79
C ASP A 232 -6.69 -9.98 1.11
N PHE A 233 -7.75 -9.58 1.77
CA PHE A 233 -8.84 -10.45 2.09
C PHE A 233 -9.76 -10.69 0.89
N LYS A 234 -9.86 -9.72 -0.03
CA LYS A 234 -10.70 -9.77 -1.23
C LYS A 234 -10.47 -11.03 -2.06
N PHE A 235 -9.28 -11.23 -2.60
CA PHE A 235 -8.98 -12.30 -3.55
C PHE A 235 -8.30 -13.51 -2.93
N HIS A 236 -7.49 -13.30 -1.90
CA HIS A 236 -6.74 -14.38 -1.27
C HIS A 236 -7.45 -14.94 -0.02
N GLY A 237 -8.41 -14.21 0.56
CA GLY A 237 -9.09 -14.64 1.78
C GLY A 237 -8.11 -14.76 2.96
N ARG A 238 -7.04 -13.95 2.96
CA ARG A 238 -5.98 -14.06 3.96
C ARG A 238 -6.36 -13.35 5.25
N TYR A 239 -6.28 -14.05 6.36
CA TYR A 239 -6.50 -13.49 7.71
C TYR A 239 -5.35 -13.87 8.63
N ARG A 240 -5.05 -13.01 9.60
CA ARG A 240 -4.00 -13.24 10.60
C ARG A 240 -4.60 -13.56 11.95
N ILE A 241 -4.03 -14.53 12.64
CA ILE A 241 -4.22 -14.71 14.08
C ILE A 241 -2.97 -14.17 14.76
N VAL A 242 -3.13 -13.24 15.69
CA VAL A 242 -2.08 -12.77 16.61
C VAL A 242 -2.45 -13.24 17.99
N SER A 243 -1.48 -13.71 18.76
CA SER A 243 -1.74 -14.20 20.10
C SER A 243 -0.64 -13.85 21.08
N VAL A 244 -1.03 -13.65 22.34
CA VAL A 244 -0.11 -13.42 23.45
C VAL A 244 -0.22 -14.55 24.46
N ASP A 245 0.86 -15.30 24.65
CA ASP A 245 0.94 -16.43 25.58
C ASP A 245 2.17 -16.27 26.49
N ASN A 246 1.92 -16.11 27.80
CA ASN A 246 2.92 -15.71 28.79
C ASN A 246 3.73 -14.47 28.37
N ASP A 247 3.03 -13.41 27.94
CA ASP A 247 3.63 -12.18 27.41
C ASP A 247 4.55 -12.38 26.18
N VAL A 248 4.45 -13.53 25.50
CA VAL A 248 5.13 -13.77 24.24
C VAL A 248 4.14 -13.70 23.08
N VAL A 249 4.45 -12.86 22.10
CA VAL A 249 3.66 -12.67 20.89
C VAL A 249 4.00 -13.74 19.86
N SER A 250 2.96 -14.36 19.32
CA SER A 250 3.03 -15.30 18.18
C SER A 250 1.96 -14.93 17.16
N PHE A 251 2.22 -15.13 15.86
CA PHE A 251 1.23 -14.86 14.82
C PHE A 251 1.39 -15.82 13.63
N ASN A 252 0.28 -16.06 12.95
CA ASN A 252 0.23 -16.82 11.71
C ASN A 252 -0.83 -16.25 10.76
N ASP A 253 -0.50 -16.28 9.47
CA ASP A 253 -1.42 -15.94 8.39
C ASP A 253 -2.03 -17.24 7.84
N PHE A 254 -3.33 -17.21 7.62
CA PHE A 254 -4.14 -18.32 7.15
C PHE A 254 -4.99 -17.88 5.97
N ASP A 255 -5.37 -18.84 5.14
CA ASP A 255 -6.39 -18.64 4.11
C ASP A 255 -7.73 -19.14 4.60
N LEU A 256 -8.81 -18.52 4.10
CA LEU A 256 -10.12 -19.13 4.22
C LEU A 256 -10.08 -20.54 3.61
N PRO A 257 -10.68 -21.55 4.27
CA PRO A 257 -10.73 -22.93 3.79
C PRO A 257 -11.77 -23.08 2.66
N LEU A 258 -11.60 -22.29 1.61
CA LEU A 258 -12.42 -22.31 0.40
C LEU A 258 -11.79 -23.25 -0.63
N PRO A 259 -12.58 -23.90 -1.49
CA PRO A 259 -12.06 -24.83 -2.50
C PRO A 259 -11.00 -24.22 -3.44
N LYS A 260 -11.07 -22.90 -3.67
CA LYS A 260 -10.13 -22.14 -4.49
C LYS A 260 -10.20 -20.66 -4.13
N ASN A 261 -9.04 -19.99 -4.08
CA ASN A 261 -8.95 -18.53 -3.99
C ASN A 261 -8.51 -17.92 -5.35
N PRO A 262 -9.20 -16.90 -5.87
CA PRO A 262 -10.45 -16.32 -5.36
C PRO A 262 -11.67 -17.24 -5.61
N TYR A 263 -12.52 -17.41 -4.59
CA TYR A 263 -13.75 -18.19 -4.68
C TYR A 263 -14.89 -17.37 -5.30
N ASN A 264 -15.70 -17.98 -6.17
CA ASN A 264 -16.88 -17.34 -6.75
C ASN A 264 -18.13 -17.76 -5.98
N PHE A 265 -18.71 -16.82 -5.23
CA PHE A 265 -19.94 -17.04 -4.48
C PHE A 265 -21.20 -17.01 -5.35
N ARG A 266 -21.05 -16.85 -6.68
CA ARG A 266 -22.09 -16.84 -7.72
C ARG A 266 -23.08 -15.67 -7.64
N THR A 267 -23.11 -14.93 -6.54
CA THR A 267 -23.86 -13.69 -6.36
C THR A 267 -22.95 -12.60 -5.85
N ASN A 268 -23.18 -11.37 -6.32
CA ASN A 268 -22.63 -10.13 -5.76
C ASN A 268 -23.66 -9.42 -4.85
N ASN A 269 -24.92 -9.87 -4.86
CA ASN A 269 -26.01 -9.33 -4.07
C ASN A 269 -25.96 -9.91 -2.64
N VAL A 270 -25.78 -9.03 -1.66
CA VAL A 270 -25.64 -9.39 -0.24
C VAL A 270 -26.91 -9.98 0.35
N ASP A 271 -28.11 -9.56 -0.08
CA ASP A 271 -29.37 -10.18 0.37
C ASP A 271 -29.46 -11.63 -0.05
N ASN A 272 -29.12 -11.92 -1.31
CA ASN A 272 -29.10 -13.29 -1.80
C ASN A 272 -28.06 -14.12 -1.03
N LEU A 273 -26.86 -13.57 -0.81
CA LEU A 273 -25.79 -14.23 -0.07
C LEU A 273 -26.19 -14.56 1.39
N ILE A 274 -26.89 -13.65 2.07
CA ILE A 274 -27.32 -13.83 3.46
C ILE A 274 -28.49 -14.82 3.56
N ASN A 275 -29.49 -14.68 2.69
CA ASN A 275 -30.73 -15.46 2.77
C ASN A 275 -30.58 -16.85 2.12
N ASN A 276 -29.67 -17.01 1.15
CA ASN A 276 -29.43 -18.25 0.41
C ASN A 276 -27.92 -18.47 0.24
N PRO A 277 -27.18 -18.69 1.35
CA PRO A 277 -25.73 -18.90 1.29
C PRO A 277 -25.39 -20.12 0.39
N PRO A 278 -24.33 -20.06 -0.43
CA PRO A 278 -23.90 -21.20 -1.23
C PRO A 278 -23.49 -22.40 -0.39
N GLU A 279 -23.52 -23.60 -0.98
CA GLU A 279 -23.19 -24.89 -0.33
C GLU A 279 -21.83 -24.93 0.38
N VAL A 280 -20.87 -24.07 0.00
CA VAL A 280 -19.58 -23.96 0.70
C VAL A 280 -19.73 -23.63 2.20
N PHE A 281 -20.83 -22.98 2.61
CA PHE A 281 -21.13 -22.69 4.02
C PHE A 281 -21.50 -23.95 4.82
N ASP A 282 -21.96 -25.00 4.15
CA ASP A 282 -22.33 -26.28 4.75
C ASP A 282 -21.13 -27.24 4.84
N GLN A 283 -20.03 -26.91 4.17
CA GLN A 283 -18.82 -27.73 4.20
C GLN A 283 -18.15 -27.66 5.59
N PRO A 284 -17.61 -28.79 6.06
CA PRO A 284 -16.89 -28.85 7.32
C PRO A 284 -15.54 -28.13 7.21
N ILE A 285 -15.12 -27.48 8.29
CA ILE A 285 -13.85 -26.74 8.33
C ILE A 285 -12.76 -27.61 8.95
N PRO A 286 -11.60 -27.77 8.28
CA PRO A 286 -10.44 -28.41 8.90
C PRO A 286 -9.99 -27.66 10.16
N PRO A 287 -9.47 -28.36 11.19
CA PRO A 287 -8.95 -27.72 12.37
C PRO A 287 -7.91 -26.63 12.05
N ILE A 288 -7.93 -25.54 12.80
CA ILE A 288 -7.00 -24.42 12.59
C ILE A 288 -5.99 -24.46 13.74
N VAL A 289 -4.72 -24.65 13.39
CA VAL A 289 -3.63 -24.90 14.33
C VAL A 289 -2.76 -23.65 14.42
N HIS A 290 -2.50 -23.18 15.64
CA HIS A 290 -1.68 -21.99 15.88
C HIS A 290 -0.71 -22.28 17.04
N ILE A 291 0.57 -22.46 16.72
CA ILE A 291 1.61 -22.77 17.72
C ILE A 291 2.01 -21.48 18.44
N THR A 292 1.99 -21.50 19.77
CA THR A 292 2.31 -20.34 20.61
C THR A 292 3.61 -20.50 21.39
N SER A 293 4.05 -21.74 21.61
CA SER A 293 5.32 -22.04 22.26
C SER A 293 5.88 -23.39 21.75
N PRO A 294 7.18 -23.50 21.45
CA PRO A 294 8.21 -22.45 21.52
C PRO A 294 7.95 -21.30 20.54
N LYS A 295 8.54 -20.13 20.79
CA LYS A 295 8.37 -18.96 19.92
C LYS A 295 8.99 -19.21 18.56
N ASN A 296 8.34 -18.74 17.49
CA ASN A 296 8.92 -18.76 16.16
C ASN A 296 10.19 -17.89 16.13
N SER A 297 11.35 -18.49 15.88
CA SER A 297 12.66 -17.85 15.88
C SER A 297 12.77 -16.73 14.85
N ARG A 298 11.92 -16.71 13.81
CA ARG A 298 11.91 -15.62 12.81
C ARG A 298 11.37 -14.31 13.36
N PHE A 299 10.62 -14.35 14.46
CA PHE A 299 9.78 -13.23 14.93
C PHE A 299 10.07 -12.82 16.37
N ILE A 300 11.34 -12.86 16.78
CA ILE A 300 11.79 -12.30 18.07
C ILE A 300 11.58 -10.78 18.05
N LEU A 301 10.78 -10.24 18.97
CA LEU A 301 10.50 -8.80 18.99
C LEU A 301 11.68 -8.02 19.56
N LYS A 302 11.75 -6.73 19.21
CA LYS A 302 12.76 -5.79 19.72
C LYS A 302 12.38 -5.23 21.09
N ARG A 303 11.09 -4.98 21.31
CA ARG A 303 10.56 -4.71 22.65
C ARG A 303 10.75 -5.97 23.52
N PRO A 304 11.15 -5.84 24.80
CA PRO A 304 11.40 -6.99 25.66
C PRO A 304 10.19 -7.93 25.76
N GLU A 305 10.46 -9.23 25.56
CA GLU A 305 9.57 -10.36 25.81
C GLU A 305 10.30 -11.34 26.76
N PRO A 306 9.59 -12.15 27.56
CA PRO A 306 10.19 -13.22 28.37
C PRO A 306 10.58 -14.42 27.47
N ILE A 307 11.49 -14.18 26.53
CA ILE A 307 11.93 -15.15 25.52
C ILE A 307 12.60 -16.34 26.21
N LYS A 308 13.50 -16.07 27.16
CA LYS A 308 14.25 -17.13 27.85
C LYS A 308 13.29 -18.06 28.58
N GLU A 309 12.33 -17.52 29.31
CA GLU A 309 11.30 -18.29 30.02
C GLU A 309 10.43 -19.10 29.05
N SER A 310 10.14 -18.56 27.86
CA SER A 310 9.44 -19.32 26.82
C SER A 310 10.28 -20.44 26.20
N LEU A 311 11.59 -20.28 26.09
CA LEU A 311 12.49 -21.30 25.53
C LEU A 311 12.84 -22.39 26.54
N ASP A 312 12.97 -22.03 27.82
CA ASP A 312 13.17 -22.94 28.95
C ASP A 312 11.89 -23.76 29.27
N SER A 313 10.76 -23.44 28.63
CA SER A 313 9.51 -24.16 28.78
C SER A 313 9.61 -25.59 28.27
N ASN A 314 9.40 -26.55 29.18
CA ASN A 314 9.26 -27.98 28.85
C ASN A 314 7.88 -28.34 28.25
N TYR A 315 7.16 -27.35 27.71
CA TYR A 315 5.86 -27.56 27.09
C TYR A 315 5.78 -26.89 25.73
N ILE A 316 5.33 -27.67 24.75
CA ILE A 316 4.77 -27.17 23.51
C ILE A 316 3.34 -26.72 23.78
N ARG A 317 2.96 -25.56 23.26
CA ARG A 317 1.67 -24.92 23.50
C ARG A 317 1.04 -24.53 22.17
N VAL A 318 -0.20 -24.95 21.97
CA VAL A 318 -0.89 -24.85 20.67
C VAL A 318 -2.34 -24.46 20.91
N LEU A 319 -2.84 -23.48 20.16
CA LEU A 319 -4.28 -23.28 20.00
C LEU A 319 -4.80 -24.10 18.83
N VAL A 320 -5.88 -24.83 19.08
CA VAL A 320 -6.57 -25.63 18.06
C VAL A 320 -8.03 -25.24 18.02
N PHE A 321 -8.45 -24.62 16.92
CA PHE A 321 -9.85 -24.23 16.70
C PHE A 321 -10.53 -25.24 15.79
N SER A 322 -11.64 -25.82 16.21
CA SER A 322 -12.36 -26.87 15.48
C SER A 322 -13.87 -26.77 15.68
N GLU A 323 -14.63 -27.30 14.73
CA GLU A 323 -16.08 -27.53 14.87
C GLU A 323 -16.39 -28.72 15.80
N GLU A 324 -15.43 -29.64 15.97
CA GLU A 324 -15.57 -30.84 16.79
C GLU A 324 -15.10 -30.64 18.24
N SER A 325 -15.56 -31.52 19.13
CA SER A 325 -15.12 -31.55 20.52
C SER A 325 -13.60 -31.80 20.62
N PRO A 326 -12.88 -31.20 21.57
CA PRO A 326 -11.48 -31.50 21.81
C PRO A 326 -11.19 -33.00 22.02
N LEU A 327 -12.16 -33.78 22.51
CA LEU A 327 -12.03 -35.22 22.71
C LEU A 327 -11.93 -36.02 21.39
N ASP A 328 -12.43 -35.47 20.29
CA ASP A 328 -12.46 -36.11 18.97
C ASP A 328 -11.25 -35.72 18.10
N LEU A 329 -10.33 -34.90 18.65
CA LEU A 329 -9.15 -34.42 17.95
C LEU A 329 -7.91 -35.25 18.30
N VAL A 330 -7.18 -35.66 17.26
CA VAL A 330 -5.89 -36.35 17.38
C VAL A 330 -4.76 -35.41 16.97
N LEU A 331 -3.86 -35.11 17.90
CA LEU A 331 -2.71 -34.24 17.68
C LEU A 331 -1.44 -35.06 17.52
N SER A 332 -0.63 -34.71 16.52
CA SER A 332 0.69 -35.30 16.26
C SER A 332 1.74 -34.21 16.16
N LEU A 333 2.91 -34.46 16.79
CA LEU A 333 4.06 -33.57 16.75
C LEU A 333 5.16 -34.15 15.87
N PHE A 334 5.73 -33.32 15.02
CA PHE A 334 6.91 -33.60 14.23
C PHE A 334 7.97 -32.54 14.53
N ILE A 335 9.21 -32.97 14.73
CA ILE A 335 10.38 -32.09 14.78
C ILE A 335 11.38 -32.57 13.74
N ASP A 336 11.80 -31.69 12.84
CA ASP A 336 12.66 -31.99 11.69
C ASP A 336 12.17 -33.21 10.89
N ASN A 337 10.86 -33.23 10.60
CA ASN A 337 10.13 -34.31 9.92
C ASN A 337 10.11 -35.66 10.67
N LYS A 338 10.58 -35.72 11.93
CA LYS A 338 10.52 -36.92 12.77
C LYS A 338 9.37 -36.84 13.76
N VAL A 339 8.51 -37.85 13.77
CA VAL A 339 7.42 -38.00 14.75
C VAL A 339 8.01 -38.02 16.16
N GLN A 340 7.41 -37.22 17.04
CA GLN A 340 7.76 -37.19 18.45
C GLN A 340 6.72 -37.97 19.26
N ASN A 341 7.18 -38.80 20.19
CA ASN A 341 6.30 -39.52 21.09
C ASN A 341 5.90 -38.62 22.27
N VAL A 342 4.89 -37.77 22.04
CA VAL A 342 4.34 -36.85 23.04
C VAL A 342 2.82 -36.99 23.13
N GLU A 343 2.29 -36.77 24.33
CA GLU A 343 0.84 -36.74 24.59
C GLU A 343 0.39 -35.29 24.72
N PHE A 344 -0.52 -34.86 23.84
CA PHE A 344 -1.18 -33.56 23.96
C PHE A 344 -2.35 -33.64 24.92
N LYS A 345 -2.42 -32.70 25.86
CA LYS A 345 -3.50 -32.55 26.83
C LYS A 345 -4.25 -31.26 26.60
N TYR A 346 -5.55 -31.36 26.44
CA TYR A 346 -6.41 -30.19 26.37
C TYR A 346 -6.54 -29.56 27.77
N VAL A 347 -6.31 -28.25 27.85
CA VAL A 347 -6.38 -27.47 29.09
C VAL A 347 -7.29 -26.26 28.97
N GLY A 348 -8.03 -26.13 27.86
CA GLY A 348 -8.98 -25.06 27.61
C GLY A 348 -10.19 -25.06 28.57
N ASP A 349 -10.58 -26.20 29.15
CA ASP A 349 -11.75 -26.28 30.04
C ASP A 349 -11.46 -25.94 31.51
N ARG A 350 -10.18 -25.73 31.85
CA ARG A 350 -9.81 -25.47 33.25
C ARG A 350 -10.31 -24.09 33.66
N LYS A 351 -11.33 -24.05 34.53
CA LYS A 351 -11.73 -22.82 35.24
C LYS A 351 -10.52 -22.27 35.99
N LEU A 352 -10.13 -21.04 35.63
CA LEU A 352 -9.07 -20.32 36.30
C LEU A 352 -9.67 -19.65 37.53
N ASP A 353 -9.68 -20.35 38.67
CA ASP A 353 -10.46 -20.01 39.87
C ASP A 353 -10.14 -18.67 40.57
N LYS A 354 -9.29 -17.79 40.00
CA LYS A 354 -8.86 -16.53 40.66
C LYS A 354 -8.53 -15.36 39.73
N ARG A 355 -9.05 -15.30 38.50
CA ARG A 355 -8.78 -14.14 37.62
C ARG A 355 -9.91 -13.11 37.72
N SER A 356 -9.55 -11.85 37.99
CA SER A 356 -10.49 -10.74 37.77
C SER A 356 -10.90 -10.72 36.30
N LEU A 357 -12.16 -10.40 36.03
CA LEU A 357 -12.65 -10.27 34.66
C LEU A 357 -11.83 -9.22 33.92
N PRO A 358 -11.37 -9.52 32.69
CA PRO A 358 -10.69 -8.53 31.88
C PRO A 358 -11.57 -7.29 31.66
N LYS A 359 -10.93 -6.12 31.63
CA LYS A 359 -11.57 -4.84 31.35
C LYS A 359 -11.06 -4.27 30.03
N VAL A 360 -11.97 -3.78 29.21
CA VAL A 360 -11.64 -3.03 27.99
C VAL A 360 -11.88 -1.55 28.25
N ASN A 361 -10.79 -0.80 28.38
CA ASN A 361 -10.82 0.65 28.61
C ASN A 361 -10.60 1.38 27.29
N ILE A 362 -11.68 1.96 26.77
CA ILE A 362 -11.69 2.62 25.47
C ILE A 362 -11.32 4.10 25.62
N TYR A 363 -10.39 4.55 24.79
CA TYR A 363 -10.03 5.96 24.63
C TYR A 363 -10.52 6.41 23.26
N SER A 364 -11.68 7.06 23.25
CA SER A 364 -12.28 7.58 22.03
C SER A 364 -12.22 9.10 22.00
N ARG A 365 -11.96 9.67 20.83
CA ARG A 365 -12.11 11.10 20.57
C ARG A 365 -13.50 11.37 20.01
N LYS A 366 -14.19 12.39 20.51
CA LYS A 366 -15.33 12.99 19.78
C LYS A 366 -14.82 14.15 18.92
N GLU A 367 -15.16 14.16 17.65
CA GLU A 367 -14.68 15.14 16.67
C GLU A 367 -15.12 16.59 16.97
N ASN A 368 -16.17 16.80 17.77
CA ASN A 368 -16.68 18.13 18.12
C ASN A 368 -16.08 18.72 19.40
N GLU A 369 -15.15 18.04 20.07
CA GLU A 369 -14.54 18.49 21.31
C GLU A 369 -13.05 18.80 21.08
N ASN A 370 -12.62 20.00 21.49
CA ASN A 370 -11.22 20.46 21.40
C ASN A 370 -10.28 19.77 22.41
N ASP A 371 -10.82 18.90 23.27
CA ASP A 371 -10.10 18.27 24.36
C ASP A 371 -10.11 16.75 24.21
N PHE A 372 -8.93 16.12 24.22
CA PHE A 372 -8.74 14.71 23.84
C PHE A 372 -9.12 13.70 24.94
N PHE A 373 -9.85 14.11 25.96
CA PHE A 373 -10.28 13.20 27.02
C PHE A 373 -11.72 13.46 27.47
N THR A 374 -12.69 13.34 26.56
CA THR A 374 -13.89 12.64 27.00
C THR A 374 -13.58 11.15 27.02
N THR A 375 -13.08 10.69 28.17
CA THR A 375 -13.42 9.35 28.63
C THR A 375 -14.94 9.29 28.61
N THR A 376 -15.54 8.87 27.50
CA THR A 376 -16.80 8.15 27.59
C THR A 376 -16.44 6.83 28.24
N THR A 377 -16.22 6.87 29.56
CA THR A 377 -16.41 5.75 30.48
C THR A 377 -17.88 5.38 30.43
N ASN A 378 -18.36 4.98 29.25
CA ASN A 378 -19.65 4.35 29.10
C ASN A 378 -19.48 2.93 29.62
N LYS A 379 -19.51 2.83 30.96
CA LYS A 379 -19.48 1.63 31.78
C LYS A 379 -18.16 0.84 31.67
N ASP A 380 -17.69 0.32 32.79
CA ASP A 380 -16.71 -0.77 32.79
C ASP A 380 -17.22 -1.86 31.84
N ASN A 381 -16.65 -1.96 30.63
CA ASN A 381 -16.96 -3.04 29.69
C ASN A 381 -16.19 -4.26 30.16
N THR A 382 -16.65 -4.84 31.27
CA THR A 382 -16.20 -6.17 31.68
C THR A 382 -16.70 -7.15 30.63
N VAL A 383 -15.75 -7.84 29.99
CA VAL A 383 -16.06 -8.84 28.98
C VAL A 383 -15.61 -10.19 29.51
N ILE A 384 -16.51 -11.15 29.47
CA ILE A 384 -16.20 -12.54 29.78
C ILE A 384 -15.78 -13.19 28.47
N PHE A 385 -14.51 -13.51 28.35
CA PHE A 385 -13.99 -14.29 27.24
C PHE A 385 -13.95 -15.77 27.62
N ASN A 386 -14.26 -16.63 26.66
CA ASN A 386 -14.04 -18.05 26.81
C ASN A 386 -12.54 -18.34 26.96
N THR A 387 -12.22 -19.38 27.71
CA THR A 387 -10.84 -19.87 27.78
C THR A 387 -10.41 -20.33 26.37
N PRO A 388 -9.23 -19.91 25.88
CA PRO A 388 -8.75 -20.32 24.57
C PRO A 388 -8.62 -21.85 24.48
N PRO A 389 -8.83 -22.45 23.29
CA PRO A 389 -8.76 -23.90 23.10
C PRO A 389 -7.31 -24.39 23.08
N LEU A 390 -6.69 -24.35 24.26
CA LEU A 390 -5.26 -24.56 24.47
C LEU A 390 -4.95 -26.04 24.71
N TRP A 391 -3.97 -26.52 23.96
CA TRP A 391 -3.35 -27.83 24.12
C TRP A 391 -1.91 -27.67 24.58
N ILE A 392 -1.47 -28.56 25.47
CA ILE A 392 -0.08 -28.62 25.93
C ILE A 392 0.48 -30.03 25.75
N ALA A 393 1.72 -30.13 25.30
CA ALA A 393 2.46 -31.39 25.27
C ALA A 393 3.79 -31.22 25.99
N LYS A 394 4.10 -32.13 26.91
CA LYS A 394 5.42 -32.16 27.54
C LYS A 394 6.42 -32.70 26.51
N TRP A 395 7.54 -32.03 26.37
CA TRP A 395 8.64 -32.43 25.49
C TRP A 395 9.98 -32.25 26.20
N ASN A 396 11.05 -32.82 25.63
CA ASN A 396 12.41 -32.63 26.10
C ASN A 396 13.14 -31.68 25.13
N SER A 397 13.18 -30.39 25.46
CA SER A 397 13.82 -29.37 24.63
C SER A 397 15.36 -29.51 24.58
N SER A 398 15.99 -30.08 25.62
CA SER A 398 17.46 -30.20 25.70
C SER A 398 18.11 -30.96 24.54
N MET A 399 17.36 -31.83 23.85
CA MET A 399 17.84 -32.56 22.68
C MET A 399 18.04 -31.66 21.44
N PHE A 400 17.48 -30.45 21.47
CA PHE A 400 17.48 -29.46 20.40
C PHE A 400 18.22 -28.17 20.81
N ASP A 401 18.98 -28.22 21.92
CA ASP A 401 19.80 -27.10 22.40
C ASP A 401 21.22 -27.21 21.82
N ASP A 402 21.32 -27.08 20.50
CA ASP A 402 22.56 -27.27 19.74
C ASP A 402 22.99 -26.01 18.96
N ASN A 403 22.37 -24.87 19.26
CA ASN A 403 22.50 -23.60 18.52
C ASN A 403 22.10 -23.70 17.03
N GLN A 404 21.24 -24.64 16.65
CA GLN A 404 20.69 -24.74 15.29
C GLN A 404 19.20 -24.36 15.25
N SER A 405 18.71 -24.19 14.02
CA SER A 405 17.30 -23.94 13.74
C SER A 405 16.62 -25.27 13.47
N HIS A 406 15.52 -25.53 14.18
CA HIS A 406 14.71 -26.73 14.04
C HIS A 406 13.31 -26.38 13.56
N GLU A 407 12.69 -27.29 12.81
CA GLU A 407 11.33 -27.14 12.34
C GLU A 407 10.38 -27.92 13.24
N LEU A 408 9.40 -27.25 13.84
CA LEU A 408 8.34 -27.85 14.65
C LEU A 408 7.03 -27.77 13.88
N LYS A 409 6.43 -28.93 13.63
CA LYS A 409 5.14 -29.06 12.94
C LYS A 409 4.14 -29.81 13.82
N VAL A 410 2.96 -29.21 13.99
CA VAL A 410 1.82 -29.84 14.68
C VAL A 410 0.73 -30.11 13.66
N VAL A 411 0.26 -31.35 13.63
CA VAL A 411 -0.86 -31.80 12.78
C VAL A 411 -2.02 -32.21 13.69
N VAL A 412 -3.21 -31.69 13.40
CA VAL A 412 -4.46 -32.05 14.05
C VAL A 412 -5.33 -32.76 13.03
N GLN A 413 -5.88 -33.90 13.40
CA GLN A 413 -6.90 -34.60 12.61
C GLN A 413 -8.19 -34.71 13.43
N ASP A 414 -9.33 -34.43 12.79
CA ASP A 414 -10.66 -34.60 13.39
C ASP A 414 -11.27 -35.98 13.07
N SER A 415 -12.44 -36.29 13.62
CA SER A 415 -13.12 -37.58 13.41
C SER A 415 -13.62 -37.77 11.97
N ARG A 416 -13.77 -36.69 11.21
CA ARG A 416 -14.10 -36.67 9.78
C ARG A 416 -12.87 -36.86 8.87
N ASN A 417 -11.68 -37.06 9.43
CA ASN A 417 -10.38 -37.13 8.74
C ASN A 417 -9.92 -35.82 8.06
N LEU A 418 -10.50 -34.67 8.42
CA LEU A 418 -9.98 -33.38 8.01
C LEU A 418 -8.72 -33.06 8.81
N ARG A 419 -7.74 -32.45 8.14
CA ARG A 419 -6.43 -32.18 8.70
C ARG A 419 -6.11 -30.69 8.70
N GLY A 420 -5.72 -30.21 9.87
CA GLY A 420 -5.13 -28.90 10.10
C GLY A 420 -3.68 -29.03 10.48
N GLU A 421 -2.83 -28.09 10.07
CA GLU A 421 -1.43 -28.09 10.48
C GLU A 421 -0.84 -26.69 10.62
N ASN A 422 0.20 -26.60 11.44
CA ASN A 422 1.01 -25.40 11.58
C ASN A 422 2.47 -25.79 11.75
N THR A 423 3.35 -25.00 11.12
CA THR A 423 4.79 -25.21 11.14
C THR A 423 5.49 -23.91 11.54
N ILE A 424 6.43 -24.01 12.48
CA ILE A 424 7.29 -22.92 12.89
C ILE A 424 8.75 -23.34 12.87
N LYS A 425 9.66 -22.36 12.79
CA LYS A 425 11.07 -22.56 13.11
C LYS A 425 11.32 -22.12 14.53
N PHE A 426 12.14 -22.84 15.29
CA PHE A 426 12.52 -22.44 16.65
C PHE A 426 14.02 -22.66 16.88
N ARG A 427 14.56 -21.93 17.85
CA ARG A 427 15.95 -22.00 18.32
C ARG A 427 15.96 -21.80 19.83
N LEU A 428 16.77 -22.57 20.55
CA LEU A 428 16.87 -22.44 22.02
C LEU A 428 17.94 -21.41 22.45
N ASP A 429 18.80 -20.97 21.54
CA ASP A 429 19.85 -19.95 21.79
C ASP A 429 19.34 -18.50 21.79
N GLY A 430 18.04 -18.29 21.56
CA GLY A 430 17.40 -16.97 21.52
C GLY A 430 17.74 -16.12 20.28
N LYS A 431 18.52 -16.63 19.32
CA LYS A 431 18.82 -15.91 18.08
C LYS A 431 17.64 -15.95 17.11
N SER A 432 17.60 -14.97 16.22
CA SER A 432 16.57 -14.88 15.20
C SER A 432 16.99 -15.54 13.89
N ASP A 433 16.09 -16.32 13.31
CA ASP A 433 16.22 -16.79 11.93
C ASP A 433 15.80 -15.70 10.94
N SER A 434 16.15 -15.86 9.67
CA SER A 434 15.69 -14.95 8.63
C SER A 434 14.17 -15.00 8.48
N LEU A 435 13.53 -13.86 8.25
CA LEU A 435 12.08 -13.72 8.07
C LEU A 435 11.48 -14.57 6.93
N ASP A 436 12.31 -15.13 6.03
CA ASP A 436 11.86 -15.93 4.89
C ASP A 436 10.85 -15.21 3.98
N VAL A 437 11.12 -13.92 3.73
CA VAL A 437 10.34 -13.07 2.84
C VAL A 437 11.14 -12.73 1.59
N SER A 438 10.44 -12.50 0.48
CA SER A 438 11.04 -12.20 -0.82
C SER A 438 11.90 -10.92 -0.75
N PHE A 439 12.90 -10.80 -1.62
CA PHE A 439 13.69 -9.57 -1.71
C PHE A 439 12.79 -8.35 -1.97
N ARG A 440 11.76 -8.51 -2.82
CA ARG A 440 10.78 -7.45 -3.12
C ARG A 440 9.98 -7.06 -1.88
N GLY A 441 9.50 -8.02 -1.10
CA GLY A 441 8.77 -7.78 0.15
C GLY A 441 9.62 -7.08 1.22
N LYS A 442 10.90 -7.43 1.33
CA LYS A 442 11.84 -6.69 2.20
C LYS A 442 12.06 -5.27 1.72
N LEU A 443 12.29 -5.11 0.41
CA LEU A 443 12.61 -3.83 -0.19
C LEU A 443 11.43 -2.85 -0.06
N ILE A 444 10.21 -3.30 -0.34
CA ILE A 444 9.04 -2.42 -0.35
C ILE A 444 8.75 -1.87 1.05
N LEU A 445 8.76 -2.71 2.10
CA LEU A 445 8.49 -2.26 3.48
C LEU A 445 9.63 -1.44 4.10
N LYS A 446 10.89 -1.69 3.70
CA LYS A 446 12.06 -0.94 4.22
C LYS A 446 12.38 0.33 3.44
N SER A 447 11.71 0.55 2.32
CA SER A 447 11.90 1.78 1.54
C SER A 447 11.35 2.99 2.31
N VAL A 448 11.78 4.19 1.95
CA VAL A 448 11.20 5.43 2.48
C VAL A 448 10.68 6.25 1.29
N PHE A 449 9.65 5.73 0.61
CA PHE A 449 9.22 6.23 -0.70
C PHE A 449 8.87 7.72 -0.68
N ILE A 450 8.30 8.21 0.42
CA ILE A 450 7.98 9.64 0.59
C ILE A 450 9.22 10.53 0.48
N LYS A 451 10.38 10.07 0.93
CA LYS A 451 11.64 10.81 0.84
C LYS A 451 12.40 10.48 -0.45
N THR A 452 12.36 9.24 -0.92
CA THR A 452 13.18 8.81 -2.07
C THR A 452 12.58 9.17 -3.42
N LEU A 453 11.25 9.16 -3.59
CA LEU A 453 10.62 9.49 -4.87
C LEU A 453 10.93 10.93 -5.36
N PRO A 454 10.83 11.98 -4.52
CA PRO A 454 11.24 13.32 -4.93
C PRO A 454 12.71 13.41 -5.35
N ILE A 455 13.60 12.70 -4.64
CA ILE A 455 15.04 12.66 -4.93
C ILE A 455 15.29 11.99 -6.28
N ILE A 456 14.67 10.83 -6.51
CA ILE A 456 14.80 10.08 -7.77
C ILE A 456 14.27 10.93 -8.93
N PHE A 457 13.11 11.57 -8.77
CA PHE A 457 12.56 12.48 -9.76
C PHE A 457 13.54 13.62 -10.07
N GLY A 458 14.09 14.27 -9.03
CA GLY A 458 15.06 15.35 -9.18
C GLY A 458 16.33 14.92 -9.93
N ILE A 459 16.87 13.73 -9.64
CA ILE A 459 18.02 13.18 -10.36
C ILE A 459 17.69 12.97 -11.84
N VAL A 460 16.56 12.33 -12.15
CA VAL A 460 16.13 12.08 -13.53
C VAL A 460 15.89 13.39 -14.29
N TYR A 461 15.26 14.36 -13.62
CA TYR A 461 15.02 15.70 -14.16
C TYR A 461 16.35 16.43 -14.47
N ILE A 462 17.32 16.42 -13.55
CA ILE A 462 18.63 17.05 -13.75
C ILE A 462 19.38 16.39 -14.92
N ILE A 463 19.38 15.06 -15.01
CA ILE A 463 20.00 14.35 -16.13
C ILE A 463 19.37 14.79 -17.46
N TYR A 464 18.04 14.86 -17.50
CA TYR A 464 17.31 15.33 -18.68
C TYR A 464 17.66 16.78 -19.05
N GLU A 465 17.68 17.71 -18.08
CA GLU A 465 18.06 19.11 -18.33
C GLU A 465 19.50 19.24 -18.84
N LEU A 466 20.46 18.51 -18.27
CA LEU A 466 21.85 18.52 -18.75
C LEU A 466 21.95 18.04 -20.20
N MET A 467 21.16 17.03 -20.57
CA MET A 467 21.11 16.53 -21.95
C MET A 467 20.59 17.59 -22.95
N ILE A 468 19.77 18.54 -22.53
CA ILE A 468 19.21 19.59 -23.39
C ILE A 468 20.04 20.87 -23.35
N LEU A 469 20.46 21.30 -22.16
CA LEU A 469 21.13 22.58 -21.94
C LEU A 469 22.56 22.58 -22.46
N LEU A 470 23.34 21.49 -22.28
CA LEU A 470 24.73 21.46 -22.75
C LEU A 470 24.86 21.62 -24.28
N PRO A 471 24.09 20.88 -25.11
CA PRO A 471 24.09 21.10 -26.56
C PRO A 471 23.57 22.49 -26.95
N ARG A 472 22.55 23.01 -26.24
CA ARG A 472 22.04 24.37 -26.50
C ARG A 472 23.10 25.44 -26.22
N LEU A 473 23.81 25.34 -25.10
CA LEU A 473 24.89 26.28 -24.75
C LEU A 473 25.98 26.28 -25.81
N TYR A 474 26.33 25.10 -26.33
CA TYR A 474 27.23 25.00 -27.47
C TYR A 474 26.68 25.73 -28.70
N ALA A 475 25.43 25.49 -29.07
CA ALA A 475 24.79 26.14 -30.21
C ALA A 475 24.74 27.67 -30.07
N VAL A 476 24.36 28.20 -28.89
CA VAL A 476 24.32 29.64 -28.61
C VAL A 476 25.69 30.29 -28.72
N LYS A 477 26.75 29.58 -28.30
CA LYS A 477 28.11 30.14 -28.29
C LYS A 477 28.80 30.05 -29.65
N TYR A 478 28.58 28.98 -30.40
CA TYR A 478 29.40 28.65 -31.57
C TYR A 478 28.63 28.55 -32.89
N ILE A 479 27.31 28.41 -32.86
CA ILE A 479 26.49 28.18 -34.07
C ILE A 479 25.60 29.38 -34.36
N ILE A 480 24.70 29.73 -33.43
CA ILE A 480 23.68 30.77 -33.62
C ILE A 480 24.28 32.12 -34.03
N PRO A 481 25.41 32.60 -33.48
CA PRO A 481 26.01 33.88 -33.88
C PRO A 481 26.52 33.92 -35.33
N GLU A 482 26.78 32.76 -35.94
CA GLU A 482 27.30 32.65 -37.31
C GLU A 482 26.18 32.41 -38.34
N HIS A 483 24.92 32.26 -37.90
CA HIS A 483 23.79 31.86 -38.73
C HIS A 483 22.52 32.64 -38.37
N ASP A 484 22.31 33.80 -39.00
CA ASP A 484 21.17 34.69 -38.70
C ASP A 484 19.79 34.17 -39.17
N ASN A 485 19.76 33.18 -40.07
CA ASN A 485 18.55 32.69 -40.73
C ASN A 485 18.18 31.24 -40.37
N LEU A 486 18.51 30.80 -39.15
CA LEU A 486 18.20 29.44 -38.69
C LEU A 486 16.69 29.17 -38.65
N PRO A 487 16.23 28.01 -39.13
CA PRO A 487 14.82 27.65 -39.10
C PRO A 487 14.30 27.50 -37.66
N TYR A 488 13.06 27.93 -37.43
CA TYR A 488 12.41 27.76 -36.12
C TYR A 488 12.07 26.29 -35.82
N LEU A 489 11.41 25.59 -36.77
CA LEU A 489 11.02 24.18 -36.65
C LEU A 489 11.98 23.27 -37.43
N PRO A 490 12.04 21.95 -37.14
CA PRO A 490 12.86 20.98 -37.86
C PRO A 490 12.29 20.62 -39.26
N ASN A 491 12.15 21.63 -40.12
CA ASN A 491 11.57 21.52 -41.46
C ASN A 491 12.62 21.24 -42.56
N ILE A 492 13.90 21.49 -42.29
CA ILE A 492 15.06 21.18 -43.14
C ILE A 492 16.16 20.51 -42.30
N TYR A 493 17.18 19.92 -42.91
CA TYR A 493 18.33 19.34 -42.18
C TYR A 493 19.36 20.42 -41.84
N ILE A 494 19.49 20.74 -40.55
CA ILE A 494 20.46 21.76 -40.10
C ILE A 494 21.91 21.27 -40.17
N SER A 495 22.14 19.96 -40.19
CA SER A 495 23.47 19.35 -40.27
C SER A 495 24.30 19.90 -41.44
N ASP A 496 23.63 20.21 -42.56
CA ASP A 496 24.27 20.74 -43.76
C ASP A 496 24.65 22.22 -43.59
N ILE A 497 23.92 22.96 -42.74
CA ILE A 497 24.14 24.38 -42.44
C ILE A 497 25.28 24.54 -41.44
N ILE A 498 25.31 23.68 -40.40
CA ILE A 498 26.21 23.82 -39.25
C ILE A 498 27.44 22.91 -39.31
N SER A 499 27.70 22.27 -40.47
CA SER A 499 28.76 21.26 -40.61
C SER A 499 30.14 21.80 -40.25
N ASN A 500 30.44 23.05 -40.57
CA ASN A 500 31.73 23.67 -40.27
C ASN A 500 31.93 23.82 -38.76
N GLN A 501 30.92 24.33 -38.05
CA GLN A 501 30.96 24.53 -36.61
C GLN A 501 30.96 23.20 -35.84
N THR A 502 30.46 22.12 -36.44
CA THR A 502 30.32 20.80 -35.78
C THR A 502 31.34 19.75 -36.24
N GLN A 503 32.33 20.13 -37.06
CA GLN A 503 33.30 19.20 -37.66
C GLN A 503 34.04 18.33 -36.62
N SER A 504 34.40 18.91 -35.48
CA SER A 504 35.10 18.21 -34.38
C SER A 504 34.30 17.02 -33.83
N PHE A 505 32.96 17.09 -33.84
CA PHE A 505 32.08 16.04 -33.34
C PHE A 505 31.83 14.92 -34.34
N GLN A 506 32.23 15.07 -35.60
CA GLN A 506 32.00 14.06 -36.64
C GLN A 506 33.06 12.94 -36.64
N SER A 507 34.13 13.09 -35.86
CA SER A 507 35.33 12.25 -35.90
C SER A 507 35.23 10.94 -35.11
N THR A 508 34.67 10.96 -33.89
CA THR A 508 34.57 9.79 -33.02
C THR A 508 33.15 9.22 -33.03
N PHE A 509 33.03 7.90 -32.80
CA PHE A 509 31.72 7.23 -32.76
C PHE A 509 30.77 7.88 -31.75
N PHE A 510 31.24 8.14 -30.53
CA PHE A 510 30.40 8.73 -29.47
C PHE A 510 29.97 10.16 -29.81
N SER A 511 30.91 11.01 -30.23
CA SER A 511 30.58 12.39 -30.59
C SER A 511 29.62 12.44 -31.79
N LYS A 512 29.83 11.60 -32.80
CA LYS A 512 29.04 11.58 -34.02
C LYS A 512 27.62 11.06 -33.80
N HIS A 513 27.47 10.00 -33.01
CA HIS A 513 26.18 9.31 -32.86
C HIS A 513 25.41 9.69 -31.59
N PHE A 514 26.03 10.35 -30.61
CA PHE A 514 25.36 10.72 -29.36
C PHE A 514 25.45 12.21 -29.01
N ILE A 515 26.53 12.93 -29.35
CA ILE A 515 26.64 14.37 -29.03
C ILE A 515 26.06 15.23 -30.16
N LEU A 516 26.48 14.97 -31.40
CA LEU A 516 26.07 15.74 -32.57
C LEU A 516 24.55 15.77 -32.80
N PRO A 517 23.79 14.64 -32.69
CA PRO A 517 22.33 14.68 -32.86
C PRO A 517 21.65 15.65 -31.87
N PHE A 518 22.16 15.73 -30.64
CA PHE A 518 21.64 16.62 -29.62
C PHE A 518 21.93 18.08 -29.96
N ILE A 519 23.14 18.40 -30.43
CA ILE A 519 23.49 19.75 -30.90
C ILE A 519 22.57 20.16 -32.07
N GLU A 520 22.39 19.27 -33.05
CA GLU A 520 21.51 19.50 -34.20
C GLU A 520 20.07 19.78 -33.75
N ALA A 521 19.51 18.95 -32.87
CA ALA A 521 18.14 19.10 -32.39
C ALA A 521 17.91 20.39 -31.59
N PHE A 522 18.82 20.73 -30.68
CA PHE A 522 18.64 21.90 -29.78
C PHE A 522 19.16 23.22 -30.36
N THR A 523 19.70 23.20 -31.58
CA THR A 523 19.90 24.43 -32.36
C THR A 523 18.56 25.06 -32.77
N TYR A 524 17.53 24.24 -33.04
CA TYR A 524 16.20 24.73 -33.40
C TYR A 524 15.47 25.36 -32.20
N ASN A 525 15.07 26.61 -32.34
CA ASN A 525 14.32 27.34 -31.32
C ASN A 525 12.95 26.71 -31.03
N GLY A 526 12.31 26.15 -32.05
CA GLY A 526 11.04 25.42 -31.95
C GLY A 526 11.20 23.99 -31.44
N ILE A 527 12.40 23.52 -31.09
CA ILE A 527 12.54 22.31 -30.25
C ILE A 527 12.87 22.74 -28.83
N PHE A 528 13.91 23.56 -28.66
CA PHE A 528 14.44 23.93 -27.35
C PHE A 528 13.45 24.70 -26.48
N TYR A 529 12.93 25.85 -26.93
CA TYR A 529 12.16 26.74 -26.04
C TYR A 529 10.85 26.11 -25.57
N PRO A 530 10.02 25.48 -26.42
CA PRO A 530 8.76 24.93 -25.95
C PRO A 530 8.95 23.73 -25.01
N LEU A 531 9.95 22.88 -25.24
CA LEU A 531 10.29 21.82 -24.28
C LEU A 531 10.71 22.42 -22.94
N GLN A 532 11.57 23.45 -22.94
CA GLN A 532 11.99 24.11 -21.70
C GLN A 532 10.81 24.78 -20.97
N ILE A 533 9.92 25.46 -21.69
CA ILE A 533 8.73 26.10 -21.12
C ILE A 533 7.85 25.04 -20.46
N LEU A 534 7.58 23.92 -21.14
CA LEU A 534 6.78 22.83 -20.58
C LEU A 534 7.42 22.22 -19.32
N MET A 535 8.75 22.12 -19.26
CA MET A 535 9.46 21.66 -18.06
C MET A 535 9.37 22.65 -16.90
N ILE A 536 9.52 23.95 -17.17
CA ILE A 536 9.31 25.00 -16.17
C ILE A 536 7.85 24.98 -15.68
N CYS A 537 6.88 24.81 -16.59
CA CYS A 537 5.48 24.68 -16.22
C CYS A 537 5.24 23.47 -15.31
N LEU A 538 5.88 22.32 -15.54
CA LEU A 538 5.79 21.16 -14.65
C LEU A 538 6.27 21.47 -13.22
N LEU A 539 7.27 22.34 -13.07
CA LEU A 539 7.84 22.71 -11.77
C LEU A 539 7.06 23.80 -11.04
N VAL A 540 6.49 24.76 -11.78
CA VAL A 540 5.94 26.02 -11.19
C VAL A 540 4.43 26.09 -11.27
N LEU A 541 3.83 25.54 -12.33
CA LEU A 541 2.40 25.57 -12.57
C LEU A 541 1.74 24.25 -12.12
N PRO A 542 0.41 24.26 -11.91
CA PRO A 542 -0.29 23.00 -11.76
C PRO A 542 -0.08 22.15 -13.01
N ALA A 543 0.45 20.95 -12.82
CA ALA A 543 0.53 19.93 -13.86
C ALA A 543 -0.86 19.61 -14.41
N LYS A 544 -1.90 19.68 -13.55
CA LYS A 544 -3.31 19.47 -13.91
C LYS A 544 -4.21 20.41 -13.11
N ILE A 545 -5.27 20.90 -13.74
CA ILE A 545 -6.35 21.64 -13.07
C ILE A 545 -7.65 20.88 -13.33
N GLY A 546 -8.43 20.61 -12.29
CA GLY A 546 -9.65 19.84 -12.45
C GLY A 546 -10.39 19.51 -11.17
N GLU A 547 -11.26 18.52 -11.27
CA GLU A 547 -12.07 18.02 -10.16
C GLU A 547 -11.25 17.10 -9.25
N VAL A 548 -10.79 17.63 -8.12
CA VAL A 548 -9.87 16.92 -7.21
C VAL A 548 -10.59 16.26 -6.04
N THR A 549 -11.76 16.76 -5.65
CA THR A 549 -12.56 16.26 -4.51
C THR A 549 -14.04 16.55 -4.72
N ARG A 550 -14.94 16.07 -3.84
CA ARG A 550 -16.35 16.54 -3.82
C ARG A 550 -16.45 17.88 -3.11
N SER A 551 -17.39 18.72 -3.53
CA SER A 551 -17.65 19.99 -2.84
C SER A 551 -18.26 19.75 -1.46
N SER A 552 -17.83 20.56 -0.49
CA SER A 552 -18.49 20.73 0.81
C SER A 552 -18.56 22.21 1.18
N ASP A 553 -19.09 22.53 2.36
CA ASP A 553 -19.26 23.92 2.82
C ASP A 553 -17.94 24.70 2.85
N ASN A 554 -16.84 24.00 3.15
CA ASN A 554 -15.50 24.59 3.29
C ASN A 554 -14.58 24.29 2.09
N ILE A 555 -15.01 23.42 1.17
CA ILE A 555 -14.10 22.77 0.22
C ILE A 555 -14.66 22.81 -1.19
N SER A 556 -13.94 23.49 -2.09
CA SER A 556 -14.18 23.49 -3.53
C SER A 556 -13.84 22.15 -4.18
N LYS A 557 -14.67 21.75 -5.15
CA LYS A 557 -14.42 20.59 -6.03
C LYS A 557 -13.23 20.80 -6.96
N ILE A 558 -12.92 22.05 -7.32
CA ILE A 558 -11.87 22.38 -8.30
C ILE A 558 -10.56 22.71 -7.56
N GLY A 559 -9.47 22.08 -8.00
CA GLY A 559 -8.13 22.30 -7.49
C GLY A 559 -7.03 22.13 -8.55
N GLY A 560 -5.81 22.48 -8.17
CA GLY A 560 -4.61 22.31 -8.96
C GLY A 560 -3.71 21.22 -8.38
N GLU A 561 -3.26 20.32 -9.23
CA GLU A 561 -2.29 19.27 -8.92
C GLU A 561 -0.90 19.73 -9.37
N PHE A 562 0.01 19.89 -8.42
CA PHE A 562 1.40 20.28 -8.64
C PHE A 562 2.31 19.08 -8.37
N LEU A 563 3.54 19.12 -8.90
CA LEU A 563 4.54 18.09 -8.65
C LEU A 563 4.78 17.84 -7.15
N TYR A 564 4.69 18.89 -6.33
CA TYR A 564 4.98 18.86 -4.90
C TYR A 564 3.74 18.82 -4.00
N GLY A 565 2.54 18.72 -4.56
CA GLY A 565 1.32 18.61 -3.78
C GLY A 565 0.07 19.09 -4.50
N LEU A 566 -1.06 18.98 -3.83
CA LEU A 566 -2.36 19.42 -4.31
C LEU A 566 -2.75 20.72 -3.62
N TYR A 567 -3.29 21.67 -4.39
CA TYR A 567 -3.77 22.95 -3.90
C TYR A 567 -5.25 23.13 -4.22
N GLY A 568 -6.04 23.44 -3.21
CA GLY A 568 -7.48 23.70 -3.36
C GLY A 568 -8.02 24.39 -2.12
N SER A 569 -9.00 25.28 -2.29
CA SER A 569 -9.69 25.96 -1.18
C SER A 569 -8.75 26.70 -0.21
N GLY A 570 -7.63 27.23 -0.71
CA GLY A 570 -6.62 27.92 0.11
C GLY A 570 -5.69 27.00 0.90
N GLN A 571 -5.76 25.68 0.71
CA GLN A 571 -4.99 24.69 1.46
C GLN A 571 -4.08 23.86 0.56
N TRP A 572 -2.95 23.42 1.11
CA TRP A 572 -2.02 22.49 0.48
C TRP A 572 -2.12 21.12 1.12
N ALA A 573 -2.18 20.08 0.30
CA ALA A 573 -1.98 18.70 0.70
C ALA A 573 -0.72 18.16 0.04
N SER A 574 0.22 17.69 0.85
CA SER A 574 1.42 17.03 0.35
C SER A 574 1.07 15.60 -0.04
N ILE A 575 1.28 15.24 -1.30
CA ILE A 575 0.95 13.91 -1.81
C ILE A 575 2.16 13.38 -2.55
N ALA A 576 2.80 12.34 -2.00
CA ALA A 576 3.98 11.72 -2.60
C ALA A 576 3.65 10.94 -3.89
N ASP A 577 2.38 10.57 -4.10
CA ASP A 577 1.86 9.99 -5.35
C ASP A 577 2.30 10.75 -6.59
N GLN A 578 2.37 12.08 -6.47
CA GLN A 578 2.69 12.96 -7.58
C GLN A 578 4.06 12.69 -8.17
N TYR A 579 5.05 12.48 -7.33
CA TYR A 579 6.39 12.16 -7.80
C TYR A 579 6.44 10.81 -8.50
N GLY A 580 5.72 9.79 -7.99
CA GLY A 580 5.66 8.48 -8.62
C GLY A 580 5.01 8.51 -10.00
N ILE A 581 3.81 9.10 -10.10
CA ILE A 581 3.07 9.22 -11.36
C ILE A 581 3.85 10.08 -12.35
N ASN A 582 4.30 11.27 -11.93
CA ASN A 582 5.02 12.17 -12.82
C ASN A 582 6.36 11.59 -13.27
N LEU A 583 7.08 10.84 -12.44
CA LEU A 583 8.32 10.16 -12.82
C LEU A 583 8.08 9.19 -14.00
N VAL A 584 7.05 8.34 -13.90
CA VAL A 584 6.74 7.36 -14.94
C VAL A 584 6.40 8.04 -16.25
N PHE A 585 5.49 9.02 -16.24
CA PHE A 585 5.10 9.75 -17.46
C PHE A 585 6.23 10.62 -18.01
N PHE A 586 7.08 11.19 -17.14
CA PHE A 586 8.22 11.99 -17.55
C PHE A 586 9.24 11.14 -18.31
N ILE A 587 9.52 9.93 -17.82
CA ILE A 587 10.39 8.99 -18.52
C ILE A 587 9.74 8.52 -19.83
N LEU A 588 8.50 8.02 -19.77
CA LEU A 588 7.87 7.37 -20.91
C LEU A 588 7.46 8.32 -22.04
N ILE A 589 7.24 9.60 -21.75
CA ILE A 589 6.82 10.61 -22.73
C ILE A 589 7.96 11.59 -22.92
N THR A 590 8.19 12.50 -21.97
CA THR A 590 9.14 13.59 -22.15
C THR A 590 10.54 13.10 -22.53
N PHE A 591 11.09 12.15 -21.79
CA PHE A 591 12.44 11.66 -21.98
C PHE A 591 12.54 10.84 -23.28
N VAL A 592 11.70 9.82 -23.44
CA VAL A 592 11.70 8.95 -24.62
C VAL A 592 11.41 9.72 -25.91
N ASP A 593 10.40 10.59 -25.92
CA ASP A 593 10.03 11.34 -27.12
C ASP A 593 11.10 12.36 -27.48
N THR A 594 11.79 12.96 -26.49
CA THR A 594 12.96 13.80 -26.75
C THR A 594 14.07 13.00 -27.42
N LEU A 595 14.36 11.78 -26.98
CA LEU A 595 15.31 10.90 -27.67
C LEU A 595 14.87 10.59 -29.11
N ILE A 596 13.58 10.31 -29.32
CA ILE A 596 13.02 10.07 -30.66
C ILE A 596 13.20 11.31 -31.53
N ILE A 597 12.86 12.51 -31.04
CA ILE A 597 13.05 13.78 -31.74
C ILE A 597 14.52 13.94 -32.12
N VAL A 598 15.44 13.79 -31.17
CA VAL A 598 16.88 13.97 -31.37
C VAL A 598 17.42 13.01 -32.43
N PHE A 599 17.21 11.71 -32.26
CA PHE A 599 17.79 10.71 -33.17
C PHE A 599 17.06 10.64 -34.52
N SER A 600 15.77 10.97 -34.56
CA SER A 600 15.02 11.11 -35.81
C SER A 600 15.33 12.43 -36.51
N ASN A 601 15.88 13.44 -35.84
CA ASN A 601 16.25 14.68 -36.51
C ASN A 601 17.55 14.56 -37.33
N ASN A 602 18.48 13.69 -36.91
CA ASN A 602 19.79 13.53 -37.55
C ASN A 602 19.71 12.88 -38.95
N LYS A 603 20.31 13.53 -39.95
CA LYS A 603 20.28 13.16 -41.38
C LYS A 603 20.72 11.72 -41.69
N GLN A 604 21.56 11.09 -40.86
CA GLN A 604 22.16 9.78 -41.16
C GLN A 604 21.22 8.58 -40.94
N ASN A 605 20.11 8.74 -40.24
CA ASN A 605 19.16 7.65 -39.96
C ASN A 605 18.07 7.56 -41.04
N ARG A 606 17.86 6.40 -41.67
CA ARG A 606 16.72 6.16 -42.58
C ARG A 606 15.51 5.63 -41.81
N ASN A 607 14.31 6.10 -42.15
CA ASN A 607 13.08 5.57 -41.58
C ASN A 607 12.71 4.27 -42.32
N HIS A 608 12.77 3.14 -41.63
CA HIS A 608 12.19 1.90 -42.13
C HIS A 608 10.68 1.87 -41.87
N ILE A 609 9.91 1.19 -42.72
CA ILE A 609 8.45 1.03 -42.53
C ILE A 609 8.12 0.47 -41.14
N ILE A 610 8.95 -0.45 -40.63
CA ILE A 610 8.83 -1.01 -39.28
C ILE A 610 8.96 0.09 -38.21
N THR A 611 9.87 1.05 -38.37
CA THR A 611 10.02 2.20 -37.46
C THR A 611 8.75 3.05 -37.43
N LEU A 612 8.10 3.27 -38.58
CA LEU A 612 6.85 4.03 -38.65
C LEU A 612 5.70 3.31 -37.95
N ILE A 613 5.62 1.98 -38.09
CA ILE A 613 4.61 1.16 -37.40
C ILE A 613 4.81 1.24 -35.87
N VAL A 614 6.05 1.12 -35.40
CA VAL A 614 6.37 1.23 -33.97
C VAL A 614 6.03 2.62 -33.43
N LEU A 615 6.39 3.68 -34.16
CA LEU A 615 6.06 5.06 -33.76
C LEU A 615 4.54 5.29 -33.72
N LEU A 616 3.79 4.77 -34.70
CA LEU A 616 2.33 4.88 -34.70
C LEU A 616 1.71 4.18 -33.47
N PHE A 617 2.21 2.99 -33.12
CA PHE A 617 1.77 2.27 -31.94
C PHE A 617 2.09 3.04 -30.64
N MET A 618 3.31 3.58 -30.53
CA MET A 618 3.71 4.42 -29.40
C MET A 618 2.84 5.68 -29.26
N PHE A 619 2.56 6.35 -30.37
CA PHE A 619 1.68 7.53 -30.41
C PHE A 619 0.32 7.23 -29.77
N PHE A 620 -0.34 6.15 -30.21
CA PHE A 620 -1.65 5.79 -29.68
C PHE A 620 -1.59 5.46 -28.20
N ILE A 621 -0.55 4.75 -27.74
CA ILE A 621 -0.38 4.41 -26.32
C ILE A 621 -0.16 5.66 -25.47
N GLN A 622 0.79 6.53 -25.85
CA GLN A 622 1.15 7.70 -25.05
C GLN A 622 0.03 8.74 -25.02
N ILE A 623 -0.66 8.99 -26.13
CA ILE A 623 -1.82 9.88 -26.17
C ILE A 623 -2.95 9.33 -25.32
N SER A 624 -3.31 8.06 -25.51
CA SER A 624 -4.40 7.43 -24.73
C SER A 624 -4.06 7.41 -23.25
N GLY A 625 -2.82 7.08 -22.89
CA GLY A 625 -2.34 7.08 -21.51
C GLY A 625 -2.36 8.47 -20.88
N SER A 626 -1.90 9.50 -21.60
CA SER A 626 -1.90 10.90 -21.14
C SER A 626 -3.32 11.43 -20.91
N PHE A 627 -4.22 11.13 -21.84
CA PHE A 627 -5.61 11.56 -21.74
C PHE A 627 -6.32 10.81 -20.61
N ALA A 628 -6.11 9.50 -20.50
CA ALA A 628 -6.70 8.69 -19.44
C ALA A 628 -6.27 9.18 -18.05
N ILE A 629 -4.96 9.42 -17.83
CA ILE A 629 -4.50 9.89 -16.50
C ILE A 629 -5.00 11.30 -16.18
N SER A 630 -4.98 12.24 -17.15
CA SER A 630 -5.55 13.58 -16.93
C SER A 630 -7.03 13.50 -16.60
N TYR A 631 -7.80 12.67 -17.32
CA TYR A 631 -9.23 12.51 -17.08
C TYR A 631 -9.53 11.86 -15.71
N VAL A 632 -8.79 10.82 -15.32
CA VAL A 632 -8.99 10.14 -14.03
C VAL A 632 -8.59 11.04 -12.85
N CYS A 633 -7.59 11.90 -13.01
CA CYS A 633 -7.11 12.79 -11.94
C CYS A 633 -7.96 14.05 -11.75
N GLY A 634 -8.61 14.57 -12.79
CA GLY A 634 -9.36 15.84 -12.66
C GLY A 634 -10.48 16.07 -13.68
N GLY A 635 -10.97 14.99 -14.31
CA GLY A 635 -12.11 15.02 -15.22
C GLY A 635 -11.82 15.70 -16.56
N ILE A 636 -12.88 16.13 -17.24
CA ILE A 636 -12.78 16.71 -18.59
C ILE A 636 -11.95 18.00 -18.62
N MET A 637 -11.99 18.80 -17.55
CA MET A 637 -11.22 20.04 -17.44
C MET A 637 -9.72 19.78 -17.51
N SER A 638 -9.24 18.71 -16.85
CA SER A 638 -7.82 18.35 -16.88
C SER A 638 -7.33 17.94 -18.27
N LEU A 639 -8.17 17.42 -19.16
CA LEU A 639 -7.74 17.20 -20.55
C LEU A 639 -7.31 18.50 -21.25
N PHE A 640 -8.01 19.59 -20.95
CA PHE A 640 -7.75 20.89 -21.56
C PHE A 640 -6.69 21.69 -20.82
N PHE A 641 -6.58 21.56 -19.50
CA PHE A 641 -5.71 22.37 -18.65
C PHE A 641 -4.58 21.59 -17.98
N SER A 642 -4.16 20.46 -18.55
CA SER A 642 -2.97 19.72 -18.09
C SER A 642 -1.75 19.99 -18.97
N PRO A 643 -0.86 20.93 -18.58
CA PRO A 643 0.47 21.01 -19.16
C PRO A 643 1.18 19.65 -19.17
N PHE A 644 0.97 18.84 -18.13
CA PHE A 644 1.57 17.53 -18.00
C PHE A 644 0.55 16.45 -17.59
N PRO A 645 0.57 15.25 -18.21
CA PRO A 645 1.40 14.86 -19.36
C PRO A 645 0.84 15.30 -20.73
N THR A 646 -0.41 15.79 -20.79
CA THR A 646 -1.17 15.93 -22.03
C THR A 646 -0.57 16.91 -23.05
N TRP A 647 -0.34 18.17 -22.69
CA TRP A 647 0.21 19.14 -23.64
C TRP A 647 1.64 18.79 -24.05
N ASN A 648 2.44 18.30 -23.11
CA ASN A 648 3.79 17.83 -23.40
C ASN A 648 3.80 16.70 -24.45
N CYS A 649 2.95 15.67 -24.27
CA CYS A 649 2.83 14.58 -25.23
C CYS A 649 2.41 15.07 -26.62
N LEU A 650 1.38 15.93 -26.70
CA LEU A 650 0.90 16.48 -27.97
C LEU A 650 2.00 17.27 -28.69
N TYR A 651 2.77 18.06 -27.96
CA TYR A 651 3.86 18.86 -28.51
C TYR A 651 5.01 18.00 -29.05
N CYS A 652 5.44 17.01 -28.27
CA CYS A 652 6.46 16.06 -28.69
C CYS A 652 6.07 15.33 -29.99
N TRP A 653 4.83 14.84 -30.08
CA TRP A 653 4.35 14.16 -31.28
C TRP A 653 4.15 15.07 -32.48
N PHE A 654 3.78 16.33 -32.27
CA PHE A 654 3.78 17.33 -33.32
C PHE A 654 5.17 17.48 -33.96
N LEU A 655 6.24 17.57 -33.14
CA LEU A 655 7.61 17.64 -33.64
C LEU A 655 8.04 16.35 -34.35
N ILE A 656 7.73 15.18 -33.80
CA ILE A 656 8.04 13.88 -34.42
C ILE A 656 7.37 13.79 -35.80
N PHE A 657 6.10 14.19 -35.91
CA PHE A 657 5.37 14.18 -37.17
C PHE A 657 5.99 15.12 -38.21
N LEU A 658 6.39 16.34 -37.81
CA LEU A 658 7.10 17.26 -38.69
C LEU A 658 8.42 16.70 -39.21
N ILE A 659 9.20 16.05 -38.33
CA ILE A 659 10.47 15.40 -38.69
C ILE A 659 10.22 14.26 -39.70
N ILE A 660 9.17 13.47 -39.50
CA ILE A 660 8.78 12.39 -40.43
C ILE A 660 8.37 12.98 -41.79
N LEU A 661 7.51 14.00 -41.81
CA LEU A 661 7.08 14.65 -43.05
C LEU A 661 8.24 15.24 -43.83
N ARG A 662 9.17 15.92 -43.16
CA ARG A 662 10.40 16.44 -43.77
C ARG A 662 11.17 15.33 -44.49
N ARG A 663 11.34 14.18 -43.84
CA ARG A 663 12.09 13.04 -44.39
C ARG A 663 11.48 12.46 -45.65
N PHE A 664 10.15 12.41 -45.72
CA PHE A 664 9.46 11.98 -46.93
C PHE A 664 9.67 12.98 -48.08
N ARG A 665 9.55 14.28 -47.82
CA ARG A 665 9.77 15.33 -48.83
C ARG A 665 11.20 15.39 -49.35
N SER A 666 12.20 15.12 -48.51
CA SER A 666 13.61 15.09 -48.94
C SER A 666 13.97 13.89 -49.82
N ASN A 667 13.19 12.81 -49.80
CA ASN A 667 13.42 11.66 -50.68
C ASN A 667 12.92 11.90 -52.11
N GLU A 668 12.13 12.95 -52.36
CA GLU A 668 11.55 13.25 -53.69
C GLU A 668 12.43 14.13 -54.60
N LYS A 669 13.66 14.50 -54.21
CA LYS A 669 14.60 15.19 -55.11
C LYS A 669 16.05 14.73 -54.95
N PRO A 670 16.67 14.08 -55.95
CA PRO A 670 18.10 14.22 -56.15
C PRO A 670 18.33 15.63 -56.71
N ILE A 671 18.91 16.53 -55.89
CA ILE A 671 19.51 17.74 -56.45
C ILE A 671 20.80 17.26 -57.13
N THR A 672 20.79 17.18 -58.46
CA THR A 672 22.02 17.09 -59.24
C THR A 672 22.81 18.39 -59.05
N PRO A 673 24.15 18.35 -59.06
CA PRO A 673 25.01 19.52 -58.83
C PRO A 673 24.81 20.67 -59.84
N GLU A 674 24.07 20.45 -60.92
CA GLU A 674 23.89 21.41 -62.02
C GLU A 674 22.84 22.49 -61.73
N MET A 675 21.97 22.31 -60.73
CA MET A 675 20.91 23.29 -60.43
C MET A 675 21.27 24.36 -59.38
N SER A 676 22.46 24.31 -58.76
CA SER A 676 22.94 25.39 -57.89
C SER A 676 23.58 26.56 -58.65
N ALA A 677 23.83 26.41 -59.96
CA ALA A 677 24.45 27.46 -60.78
C ALA A 677 23.45 28.51 -61.32
N ILE A 678 22.15 28.39 -61.04
CA ILE A 678 21.14 29.34 -61.52
C ILE A 678 20.36 29.88 -60.32
N LYS A 679 21.03 30.71 -59.52
CA LYS A 679 20.45 31.74 -58.65
C LYS A 679 21.59 32.63 -58.15
N VAL A 680 21.97 33.59 -59.01
CA VAL A 680 22.63 34.84 -58.64
C VAL A 680 21.58 35.94 -58.77
#